data_AF-A0A1Q3CDI3-F1
#
_entry.id   AF-A0A1Q3CDI3-F1
#
_cell.length_a   1.000
_cell.length_b   1.000
_cell.length_c   1.000
_cell.angle_alpha   90.00
_cell.angle_beta   90.00
_cell.angle_gamma   90.00
#
_symmetry.space_group_name_H-M   'P 1'
#
loop_
_entity.id
_entity.type
_entity.pdbx_description
1 polymer ?
#
loop_
_entity_poly.entity_id
_entity_poly.type
_entity_poly.pdbx_seq_one_letter_code
_entity_poly.pdbx_strand_id
1 'polypeptide(L)'
;LFENILEKNIISWTAIINGFYQLGDFEKALKLFSSMRENGVDPNEHTFTIAVASCGSVKDVDSGRMLHAMIIKKGMALGNFVGSAIIDMYSELAEMDYAERQIKYMGKAASIVSWNALIAGFIRNEKIEEAMKAFNDMVKIDAACNEFTYSILLKACSSLPSLATCQQTHARVLKAKLELNTHVGSSLIEAYTKSGSLENAEKVFSQLSVPDVVSWNSMIKAYSQHSCPRKAIFLFRKMIEEGNRPSSSTFLAILSSCSHTGLIKEGQEFFKSMVRDHGIPPEERHYSCMVDLLGRAGKLEDALEFINNLPTKPTTPIWRPLLAACRCHNNLEMAEYVANQILELHPDDATVYVTLSNMYTELGRHADAEKQRKLMTQRNITKEPGFSWIEVNDKIHKFFSGDNMHPESPQVYHKLKELRSQIKDISHALGADICLVPEAELGQAKEDIALYHSEKLAVCFGLVKLPARKPIRVFKNLRVCKDCHSFIKDVIYARENRACLGNRKGRENIAINILFLFFRLQKVQCHVIETTNFSFLFPFISKFISQSMKSSLMPSSPAVFVAFLLFVMTFLLAFPEVAVAKDDGITRHFTFNIQLKNVTRLCHTRSMVTVNGIFPGPPIVAREGDRVVVTLINNVRQNVTIHWHGIRQLRSGWADGPSYITQCPVQTGQRYVYNFTVVDQRGTLFWHAHISWLRATVYGAIIILPKYNDSFPFAKPDKEATIMIGEWFNVDPEAIISQALRTGGGPNVSDAYTFNGLPGPLYNCSSKDTFTLKVKPGKTYLLRVINVALNDEFFFSIANHTLTVVEADAVYVKPFKANILVLSPGQTTNVLLKTKPIAPNATFFMLARPYFVGEGTFDNSTVAGILEYEQDSSISPSSVSIKNRLIFKPSLPALNDTKFVANFTRKFRSLNSPKFPANVPLFVDKKFFFTVGLGTRPCPKNHTCQGPGNTMFAASVNNISFTLPSTAILQAHFFNQSTGVYTTDFPDSPLKPFDYTGTPPNNMFVTRGTIVLKLPFNTSVELVMQDTNILGTESHPLHIHGYNFYVVGHGFGNYDSNNDPGNFNYVDPVQRNTVAVPSGGWVAIRFVADNPGVWFMHCHFEAHVSWGLMMAWLVMDGKLPDQKLLPPPFDLPKC
;
A
#
# COMPACT_ATOMS: atom_id res chain seq x y z
N LEU A 1 38.75 7.55 -14.03
CA LEU A 1 37.96 7.36 -15.27
C LEU A 1 37.94 8.64 -16.08
N PHE A 2 37.29 9.71 -15.62
CA PHE A 2 37.24 11.00 -16.34
C PHE A 2 38.62 11.56 -16.72
N GLU A 3 39.59 11.50 -15.79
CA GLU A 3 40.98 11.94 -16.06
C GLU A 3 41.69 11.13 -17.16
N ASN A 4 41.30 9.87 -17.36
CA ASN A 4 41.97 8.96 -18.31
C ASN A 4 41.38 9.05 -19.73
N ILE A 5 40.42 9.95 -19.97
CA ILE A 5 39.83 10.16 -21.29
C ILE A 5 40.76 11.06 -22.11
N LEU A 6 41.24 10.55 -23.26
CA LEU A 6 42.15 11.25 -24.19
C LEU A 6 41.51 12.50 -24.80
N GLU A 7 40.25 12.41 -25.23
CA GLU A 7 39.47 13.55 -25.73
C GLU A 7 38.17 13.70 -24.93
N LYS A 8 38.12 14.75 -24.10
CA LYS A 8 36.96 15.04 -23.25
C LYS A 8 35.93 15.83 -24.04
N ASN A 9 34.82 15.21 -24.39
CA ASN A 9 33.70 15.86 -25.09
C ASN A 9 32.64 16.40 -24.12
N ILE A 10 31.64 17.12 -24.66
CA ILE A 10 30.56 17.74 -23.88
C ILE A 10 29.85 16.75 -22.94
N ILE A 11 29.58 15.52 -23.38
CA ILE A 11 28.89 14.50 -22.57
C ILE A 11 29.74 14.11 -21.36
N SER A 12 31.04 13.87 -21.57
CA SER A 12 31.94 13.50 -20.47
C SER A 12 32.07 14.61 -19.43
N TRP A 13 32.15 15.88 -19.87
CA TRP A 13 32.17 17.05 -18.99
C TRP A 13 30.85 17.23 -18.23
N THR A 14 29.70 17.19 -18.93
CA THR A 14 28.38 17.29 -18.27
C THR A 14 28.17 16.18 -17.25
N ALA A 15 28.61 14.95 -17.55
CA ALA A 15 28.45 13.81 -16.65
C ALA A 15 29.26 13.96 -15.36
N ILE A 16 30.52 14.41 -15.43
CA ILE A 16 31.34 14.60 -14.21
C ILE A 16 30.85 15.79 -13.38
N ILE A 17 30.43 16.89 -14.04
CA ILE A 17 29.85 18.06 -13.36
C ILE A 17 28.56 17.67 -12.64
N ASN A 18 27.67 16.92 -13.30
CA ASN A 18 26.46 16.40 -12.67
C ASN A 18 26.79 15.43 -11.53
N GLY A 19 27.81 14.59 -11.67
CA GLY A 19 28.25 13.66 -10.63
C GLY A 19 28.62 14.38 -9.33
N PHE A 20 29.41 15.45 -9.40
CA PHE A 20 29.76 16.25 -8.22
C PHE A 20 28.57 17.04 -7.66
N TYR A 21 27.71 17.56 -8.53
CA TYR A 21 26.45 18.20 -8.11
C TYR A 21 25.57 17.25 -7.29
N GLN A 22 25.39 16.00 -7.75
CA GLN A 22 24.61 14.98 -7.03
C GLN A 22 25.24 14.56 -5.68
N LEU A 23 26.56 14.72 -5.53
CA LEU A 23 27.29 14.47 -4.28
C LEU A 23 27.26 15.66 -3.31
N GLY A 24 26.68 16.80 -3.71
CA GLY A 24 26.62 18.03 -2.91
C GLY A 24 27.92 18.86 -2.92
N ASP A 25 28.89 18.51 -3.77
CA ASP A 25 30.15 19.28 -3.93
C ASP A 25 30.00 20.30 -5.05
N PHE A 26 29.21 21.34 -4.77
CA PHE A 26 28.80 22.37 -5.73
C PHE A 26 29.98 23.25 -6.19
N GLU A 27 30.93 23.54 -5.31
CA GLU A 27 32.13 24.30 -5.67
C GLU A 27 32.97 23.56 -6.70
N LYS A 28 33.14 22.25 -6.53
CA LYS A 28 33.89 21.45 -7.49
C LYS A 28 33.16 21.28 -8.82
N ALA A 29 31.83 21.19 -8.79
CA ALA A 29 31.02 21.23 -10.00
C ALA A 29 31.22 22.54 -10.79
N LEU A 30 31.25 23.69 -10.11
CA LEU A 30 31.53 25.00 -10.72
C LEU A 30 32.98 25.12 -11.25
N LYS A 31 33.97 24.60 -10.52
CA LYS A 31 35.37 24.55 -10.99
C LYS A 31 35.51 23.72 -12.26
N LEU A 32 34.84 22.56 -12.32
CA LEU A 32 34.82 21.71 -13.52
C LEU A 32 34.08 22.36 -14.69
N PHE A 33 33.03 23.14 -14.42
CA PHE A 33 32.36 23.97 -15.43
C PHE A 33 33.32 25.01 -16.03
N SER A 34 34.09 25.70 -15.20
CA SER A 34 35.12 26.65 -15.69
C SER A 34 36.19 25.92 -16.51
N SER A 35 36.68 24.78 -16.03
CA SER A 35 37.68 23.97 -16.73
C SER A 35 37.18 23.46 -18.08
N MET A 36 35.92 23.04 -18.18
CA MET A 36 35.29 22.65 -19.45
C MET A 36 35.40 23.77 -20.51
N ARG A 37 35.16 25.01 -20.09
CA ARG A 37 35.24 26.18 -20.97
C ARG A 37 36.66 26.57 -21.33
N GLU A 38 37.60 26.48 -20.39
CA GLU A 38 39.03 26.69 -20.64
C GLU A 38 39.60 25.69 -21.65
N ASN A 39 39.05 24.46 -21.67
CA ASN A 39 39.37 23.43 -22.65
C ASN A 39 38.63 23.62 -24.00
N GLY A 40 37.97 24.76 -24.22
CA GLY A 40 37.31 25.09 -25.48
C GLY A 40 36.00 24.33 -25.74
N VAL A 41 35.47 23.60 -24.75
CA VAL A 41 34.20 22.86 -24.90
C VAL A 41 33.04 23.77 -24.50
N ASP A 42 32.14 24.06 -25.44
CA ASP A 42 31.00 24.95 -25.20
C ASP A 42 29.90 24.25 -24.38
N PRO A 43 29.40 24.84 -23.27
CA PRO A 43 28.33 24.24 -22.47
C PRO A 43 26.97 24.21 -23.19
N ASN A 44 26.23 23.12 -23.03
CA ASN A 44 24.83 23.00 -23.49
C ASN A 44 23.84 23.40 -22.37
N GLU A 45 22.54 23.36 -22.70
CA GLU A 45 21.45 23.70 -21.76
C GLU A 45 21.49 22.89 -20.46
N HIS A 46 21.83 21.59 -20.53
CA HIS A 46 21.95 20.74 -19.35
C HIS A 46 23.12 21.15 -18.46
N THR A 47 24.28 21.43 -19.05
CA THR A 47 25.46 21.91 -18.30
C THR A 47 25.17 23.26 -17.65
N PHE A 48 24.53 24.20 -18.35
CA PHE A 48 24.14 25.49 -17.77
C PHE A 48 23.15 25.34 -16.63
N THR A 49 22.18 24.43 -16.74
CA THR A 49 21.22 24.13 -15.67
C THR A 49 21.92 23.70 -14.38
N ILE A 50 22.92 22.80 -14.48
CA ILE A 50 23.68 22.33 -13.32
C ILE A 50 24.60 23.42 -12.74
N ALA A 51 25.23 24.23 -13.59
CA ALA A 51 26.10 25.32 -13.15
C ALA A 51 25.30 26.41 -12.41
N VAL A 52 24.14 26.81 -12.97
CA VAL A 52 23.23 27.78 -12.34
C VAL A 52 22.68 27.25 -11.01
N ALA A 53 22.26 25.99 -10.96
CA ALA A 53 21.82 25.37 -9.71
C ALA A 53 22.94 25.30 -8.65
N SER A 54 24.16 24.96 -9.06
CA SER A 54 25.33 24.97 -8.18
C SER A 54 25.58 26.35 -7.57
N CYS A 55 25.44 27.44 -8.35
CA CYS A 55 25.57 28.81 -7.84
C CYS A 55 24.55 29.16 -6.76
N GLY A 56 23.29 28.74 -6.92
CA GLY A 56 22.26 28.90 -5.90
C GLY A 56 22.65 28.20 -4.59
N SER A 57 23.16 26.96 -4.71
CA SER A 57 23.53 26.14 -3.56
C SER A 57 24.75 26.65 -2.80
N VAL A 58 25.76 27.22 -3.48
CA VAL A 58 26.91 27.89 -2.82
C VAL A 58 26.61 29.31 -2.35
N LYS A 59 25.42 29.83 -2.65
CA LYS A 59 24.99 31.20 -2.37
C LYS A 59 25.87 32.29 -3.01
N ASP A 60 26.43 32.00 -4.19
CA ASP A 60 27.28 32.93 -4.94
C ASP A 60 26.44 33.71 -5.97
N VAL A 61 26.08 34.93 -5.58
CA VAL A 61 25.24 35.83 -6.38
C VAL A 61 25.96 36.32 -7.63
N ASP A 62 27.26 36.60 -7.54
CA ASP A 62 28.02 37.22 -8.62
C ASP A 62 28.28 36.23 -9.74
N SER A 63 28.71 35.01 -9.40
CA SER A 63 28.86 33.92 -10.37
C SER A 63 27.52 33.57 -11.03
N GLY A 64 26.43 33.55 -10.25
CA GLY A 64 25.08 33.33 -10.78
C GLY A 64 24.65 34.38 -11.80
N ARG A 65 24.91 35.67 -11.53
CA ARG A 65 24.63 36.77 -12.47
C ARG A 65 25.49 36.68 -13.73
N MET A 66 26.77 36.30 -13.61
CA MET A 66 27.66 36.10 -14.75
C MET A 66 27.17 34.96 -15.66
N LEU A 67 26.79 33.82 -15.08
CA LEU A 67 26.22 32.69 -15.84
C LEU A 67 24.90 33.09 -16.51
N HIS A 68 24.02 33.79 -15.80
CA HIS A 68 22.77 34.27 -16.38
C HIS A 68 23.01 35.19 -17.60
N ALA A 69 23.95 36.15 -17.49
CA ALA A 69 24.33 37.00 -18.63
C ALA A 69 24.89 36.20 -19.81
N MET A 70 25.68 35.15 -19.55
CA MET A 70 26.20 34.25 -20.58
C MET A 70 25.08 33.46 -21.27
N ILE A 71 24.10 32.98 -20.50
CA ILE A 71 22.92 32.27 -21.00
C ILE A 71 22.07 33.17 -21.90
N ILE A 72 21.88 34.43 -21.51
CA ILE A 72 21.18 35.44 -22.33
C ILE A 72 21.92 35.65 -23.65
N LYS A 73 23.25 35.85 -23.62
CA LYS A 73 24.07 36.03 -24.83
C LYS A 73 23.99 34.84 -25.80
N LYS A 74 23.76 33.63 -25.27
CA LYS A 74 23.58 32.40 -26.06
C LYS A 74 22.13 32.15 -26.52
N GLY A 75 21.18 32.99 -26.14
CA GLY A 75 19.77 32.83 -26.49
C GLY A 75 19.03 31.71 -25.76
N MET A 76 19.65 31.10 -24.73
CA MET A 76 19.09 29.95 -24.01
C MET A 76 18.18 30.36 -22.83
N ALA A 77 18.14 31.65 -22.48
CA ALA A 77 17.38 32.17 -21.33
C ALA A 77 15.86 31.99 -21.47
N LEU A 78 15.32 31.88 -22.69
CA LEU A 78 13.90 31.62 -22.93
C LEU A 78 13.53 30.12 -22.86
N GLY A 79 14.53 29.23 -22.84
CA GLY A 79 14.31 27.79 -22.80
C GLY A 79 13.69 27.34 -21.48
N ASN A 80 12.76 26.38 -21.53
CA ASN A 80 12.03 25.92 -20.34
C ASN A 80 12.94 25.35 -19.25
N PHE A 81 13.99 24.61 -19.62
CA PHE A 81 14.91 24.00 -18.65
C PHE A 81 15.80 25.05 -17.99
N VAL A 82 16.54 25.82 -18.80
CA VAL A 82 17.50 26.82 -18.29
C VAL A 82 16.78 28.00 -17.63
N GLY A 83 15.67 28.47 -18.20
CA GLY A 83 14.86 29.56 -17.66
C GLY A 83 14.27 29.22 -16.28
N SER A 84 13.81 27.98 -16.08
CA SER A 84 13.34 27.51 -14.75
C SER A 84 14.49 27.39 -13.75
N ALA A 85 15.67 26.96 -14.19
CA ALA A 85 16.86 26.87 -13.35
C ALA A 85 17.34 28.26 -12.86
N ILE A 86 17.27 29.29 -13.72
CA ILE A 86 17.58 30.67 -13.35
C ILE A 86 16.62 31.17 -12.27
N ILE A 87 15.32 30.88 -12.40
CA ILE A 87 14.31 31.25 -11.39
C ILE A 87 14.61 30.59 -10.05
N ASP A 88 14.91 29.29 -10.02
CA ASP A 88 15.22 28.58 -8.78
C ASP A 88 16.53 29.07 -8.14
N MET A 89 17.57 29.33 -8.94
CA MET A 89 18.83 29.93 -8.44
C MET A 89 18.58 31.28 -7.77
N TYR A 90 17.89 32.22 -8.43
CA TYR A 90 17.58 33.51 -7.79
C TYR A 90 16.67 33.36 -6.56
N SER A 91 15.81 32.34 -6.55
CA SER A 91 14.97 32.02 -5.39
C SER A 91 15.79 31.49 -4.21
N GLU A 92 16.84 30.70 -4.44
CA GLU A 92 17.79 30.27 -3.40
C GLU A 92 18.63 31.42 -2.84
N LEU A 93 18.95 32.40 -3.68
CA LEU A 93 19.70 33.61 -3.32
C LEU A 93 18.85 34.70 -2.66
N ALA A 94 17.54 34.46 -2.46
CA ALA A 94 16.56 35.45 -1.98
C ALA A 94 16.40 36.70 -2.88
N GLU A 95 16.90 36.65 -4.11
CA GLU A 95 16.88 37.73 -5.11
C GLU A 95 15.61 37.65 -5.99
N MET A 96 14.44 37.65 -5.33
CA MET A 96 13.15 37.38 -5.99
C MET A 96 12.79 38.36 -7.13
N ASP A 97 13.32 39.59 -7.10
CA ASP A 97 13.10 40.58 -8.15
C ASP A 97 13.67 40.10 -9.50
N TYR A 98 14.81 39.42 -9.49
CA TYR A 98 15.41 38.86 -10.70
C TYR A 98 14.67 37.60 -11.17
N ALA A 99 14.18 36.77 -10.25
CA ALA A 99 13.31 35.64 -10.58
C ALA A 99 12.01 36.11 -11.27
N GLU A 100 11.38 37.18 -10.78
CA GLU A 100 10.22 37.80 -11.42
C GLU A 100 10.54 38.39 -12.80
N ARG A 101 11.69 39.07 -12.94
CA ARG A 101 12.12 39.58 -14.25
C ARG A 101 12.31 38.46 -15.25
N GLN A 102 12.85 37.33 -14.80
CA GLN A 102 13.05 36.16 -15.65
C GLN A 102 11.73 35.53 -16.10
N ILE A 103 10.73 35.34 -15.22
CA ILE A 103 9.42 34.82 -15.66
C ILE A 103 8.74 35.79 -16.66
N LYS A 104 8.88 37.11 -16.44
CA LYS A 104 8.35 38.14 -17.35
C LYS A 104 9.06 38.12 -18.69
N TYR A 105 10.39 37.91 -18.69
CA TYR A 105 11.19 37.78 -19.89
C TYR A 105 10.81 36.52 -20.71
N MET A 106 10.53 35.40 -20.03
CA MET A 106 10.03 34.17 -20.69
C MET A 106 8.61 34.36 -21.29
N GLY A 107 7.78 35.22 -20.70
CA GLY A 107 6.46 35.57 -21.25
C GLY A 107 5.57 34.35 -21.51
N LYS A 108 5.01 34.23 -22.72
CA LYS A 108 4.18 33.08 -23.13
C LYS A 108 4.96 31.75 -23.25
N ALA A 109 6.29 31.80 -23.31
CA ALA A 109 7.11 30.58 -23.35
C ALA A 109 7.27 29.95 -21.96
N ALA A 110 6.89 30.65 -20.87
CA ALA A 110 6.99 30.14 -19.52
C ALA A 110 6.13 28.89 -19.30
N SER A 111 6.78 27.76 -19.00
CA SER A 111 6.11 26.51 -18.66
C SER A 111 5.55 26.51 -17.24
N ILE A 112 4.68 25.53 -16.95
CA ILE A 112 4.21 25.26 -15.58
C ILE A 112 5.36 25.03 -14.59
N VAL A 113 6.48 24.47 -15.05
CA VAL A 113 7.66 24.23 -14.20
C VAL A 113 8.29 25.56 -13.77
N SER A 114 8.37 26.54 -14.68
CA SER A 114 8.91 27.87 -14.41
C SER A 114 8.04 28.65 -13.42
N TRP A 115 6.72 28.57 -13.58
CA TRP A 115 5.77 29.15 -12.62
C TRP A 115 5.81 28.47 -11.26
N ASN A 116 5.87 27.14 -11.22
CA ASN A 116 5.99 26.37 -9.98
C ASN A 116 7.29 26.71 -9.24
N ALA A 117 8.41 26.90 -9.96
CA ALA A 117 9.67 27.34 -9.38
C ALA A 117 9.55 28.75 -8.75
N LEU A 118 8.89 29.68 -9.44
CA LEU A 118 8.66 31.04 -8.92
C LEU A 118 7.77 31.05 -7.66
N ILE A 119 6.64 30.33 -7.70
CA ILE A 119 5.71 30.24 -6.57
C ILE A 119 6.41 29.58 -5.38
N ALA A 120 7.15 28.49 -5.60
CA ALA A 120 7.93 27.82 -4.56
C ALA A 120 9.01 28.75 -3.98
N GLY A 121 9.66 29.55 -4.83
CA GLY A 121 10.64 30.56 -4.44
C GLY A 121 10.06 31.64 -3.53
N PHE A 122 8.89 32.17 -3.86
CA PHE A 122 8.19 33.13 -2.99
C PHE A 122 7.83 32.52 -1.63
N ILE A 123 7.31 31.29 -1.61
CA ILE A 123 6.98 30.58 -0.36
C ILE A 123 8.24 30.37 0.49
N ARG A 124 9.36 29.97 -0.13
CA ARG A 124 10.65 29.75 0.53
C ARG A 124 11.18 31.03 1.20
N ASN A 125 10.94 32.17 0.58
CA ASN A 125 11.37 33.50 1.05
C ASN A 125 10.28 34.23 1.86
N GLU A 126 9.29 33.51 2.40
CA GLU A 126 8.20 34.03 3.25
C GLU A 126 7.32 35.13 2.60
N LYS A 127 7.34 35.25 1.26
CA LYS A 127 6.57 36.20 0.45
C LYS A 127 5.27 35.57 -0.07
N ILE A 128 4.37 35.19 0.86
CA ILE A 128 3.22 34.35 0.53
C ILE A 128 2.17 35.09 -0.33
N GLU A 129 2.00 36.40 -0.14
CA GLU A 129 1.06 37.19 -0.93
C GLU A 129 1.48 37.25 -2.40
N GLU A 130 2.78 37.43 -2.65
CA GLU A 130 3.38 37.42 -3.97
C GLU A 130 3.30 36.03 -4.61
N ALA A 131 3.44 34.95 -3.83
CA ALA A 131 3.20 33.59 -4.31
C ALA A 131 1.76 33.40 -4.84
N MET A 132 0.77 33.90 -4.09
CA MET A 132 -0.64 33.83 -4.49
C MET A 132 -0.93 34.72 -5.71
N LYS A 133 -0.29 35.88 -5.81
CA LYS A 133 -0.37 36.76 -6.98
C LYS A 133 0.22 36.07 -8.23
N ALA A 134 1.42 35.50 -8.11
CA ALA A 134 2.07 34.76 -9.19
C ALA A 134 1.21 33.57 -9.67
N PHE A 135 0.56 32.85 -8.74
CA PHE A 135 -0.40 31.82 -9.10
C PHE A 135 -1.62 32.37 -9.85
N ASN A 136 -2.21 33.47 -9.39
CA ASN A 136 -3.32 34.09 -10.10
C ASN A 136 -2.92 34.58 -11.49
N ASP A 137 -1.70 35.08 -11.67
CA ASP A 137 -1.18 35.50 -12.97
C ASP A 137 -0.92 34.28 -13.88
N MET A 138 -0.44 33.16 -13.33
CA MET A 138 -0.35 31.86 -14.02
C MET A 138 -1.74 31.37 -14.49
N VAL A 139 -2.78 31.52 -13.67
CA VAL A 139 -4.15 31.11 -14.04
C VAL A 139 -4.74 32.02 -15.13
N LYS A 140 -4.44 33.32 -15.13
CA LYS A 140 -4.93 34.26 -16.16
C LYS A 140 -4.40 33.97 -17.57
N ILE A 141 -3.22 33.34 -17.68
CA ILE A 141 -2.63 32.96 -18.97
C ILE A 141 -3.09 31.56 -19.44
N ASP A 142 -4.13 31.00 -18.81
CA ASP A 142 -4.72 29.68 -19.11
C ASP A 142 -3.72 28.52 -19.02
N ALA A 143 -2.71 28.63 -18.15
CA ALA A 143 -1.80 27.54 -17.87
C ALA A 143 -2.52 26.47 -17.02
N ALA A 144 -2.69 25.27 -17.60
CA ALA A 144 -3.32 24.13 -16.91
C ALA A 144 -2.52 23.76 -15.65
N CYS A 145 -3.13 23.92 -14.47
CA CYS A 145 -2.52 23.54 -13.19
C CYS A 145 -2.46 22.01 -13.06
N ASN A 146 -1.37 21.48 -12.50
CA ASN A 146 -1.22 20.06 -12.24
C ASN A 146 -1.07 19.77 -10.73
N GLU A 147 -0.89 18.51 -10.38
CA GLU A 147 -0.72 18.04 -9.01
C GLU A 147 0.41 18.76 -8.26
N PHE A 148 1.52 19.09 -8.93
CA PHE A 148 2.66 19.77 -8.31
C PHE A 148 2.35 21.23 -7.98
N THR A 149 1.61 21.94 -8.85
CA THR A 149 1.15 23.31 -8.58
C THR A 149 0.32 23.34 -7.30
N TYR A 150 -0.67 22.44 -7.18
CA TYR A 150 -1.52 22.40 -6.00
C TYR A 150 -0.77 21.98 -4.74
N SER A 151 0.18 21.04 -4.81
CA SER A 151 1.04 20.70 -3.66
C SER A 151 1.86 21.89 -3.16
N ILE A 152 2.42 22.71 -4.06
CA ILE A 152 3.16 23.93 -3.71
C ILE A 152 2.23 24.94 -3.02
N LEU A 153 1.03 25.16 -3.57
CA LEU A 153 0.05 26.08 -2.97
C LEU A 153 -0.48 25.59 -1.61
N LEU A 154 -0.70 24.30 -1.46
CA LEU A 154 -1.11 23.71 -0.19
C LEU A 154 0.00 23.82 0.86
N LYS A 155 1.27 23.73 0.44
CA LYS A 155 2.41 24.04 1.32
C LYS A 155 2.41 25.51 1.74
N ALA A 156 2.04 26.43 0.86
CA ALA A 156 1.83 27.84 1.21
C ALA A 156 0.68 28.03 2.21
N CYS A 157 -0.46 27.36 1.99
CA CYS A 157 -1.60 27.36 2.91
C CYS A 157 -1.19 26.84 4.29
N SER A 158 -0.29 25.87 4.33
CA SER A 158 0.28 25.31 5.55
C SER A 158 1.11 26.33 6.35
N SER A 159 1.57 27.43 5.74
CA SER A 159 2.31 28.52 6.40
C SER A 159 1.41 29.71 6.75
N LEU A 160 0.13 29.69 6.35
CA LEU A 160 -0.82 30.76 6.60
C LEU A 160 -1.79 30.39 7.72
N PRO A 161 -2.20 31.37 8.55
CA PRO A 161 -3.22 31.17 9.57
C PRO A 161 -4.65 31.11 9.02
N SER A 162 -4.84 30.79 7.74
CA SER A 162 -6.12 30.92 7.04
C SER A 162 -6.68 29.58 6.58
N LEU A 163 -7.69 29.10 7.30
CA LEU A 163 -8.49 27.95 6.87
C LEU A 163 -9.25 28.26 5.58
N ALA A 164 -9.64 29.52 5.37
CA ALA A 164 -10.35 29.96 4.18
C ALA A 164 -9.50 29.75 2.92
N THR A 165 -8.24 30.18 2.94
CA THR A 165 -7.31 29.98 1.80
C THR A 165 -7.07 28.49 1.52
N CYS A 166 -6.96 27.66 2.57
CA CYS A 166 -6.86 26.21 2.42
C CYS A 166 -8.13 25.60 1.78
N GLN A 167 -9.32 26.03 2.20
CA GLN A 167 -10.60 25.58 1.63
C GLN A 167 -10.80 26.06 0.19
N GLN A 168 -10.41 27.30 -0.14
CA GLN A 168 -10.46 27.81 -1.50
C GLN A 168 -9.53 27.02 -2.43
N THR A 169 -8.33 26.69 -1.96
CA THR A 169 -7.37 25.86 -2.70
C THR A 169 -7.91 24.46 -2.89
N HIS A 170 -8.48 23.84 -1.85
CA HIS A 170 -9.12 22.53 -1.95
C HIS A 170 -10.32 22.54 -2.91
N ALA A 171 -11.14 23.60 -2.93
CA ALA A 171 -12.23 23.75 -3.91
C ALA A 171 -11.70 23.81 -5.35
N ARG A 172 -10.52 24.41 -5.58
CA ARG A 172 -9.87 24.39 -6.89
C ARG A 172 -9.31 23.00 -7.23
N VAL A 173 -8.76 22.26 -6.27
CA VAL A 173 -8.35 20.86 -6.44
C VAL A 173 -9.53 19.98 -6.87
N LEU A 174 -10.69 20.14 -6.23
CA LEU A 174 -11.93 19.44 -6.59
C LEU A 174 -12.40 19.79 -8.02
N LYS A 175 -12.35 21.07 -8.38
CA LYS A 175 -12.68 21.50 -9.76
C LYS A 175 -11.70 20.93 -10.80
N ALA A 176 -10.44 20.76 -10.42
CA ALA A 176 -9.41 20.15 -11.26
C ALA A 176 -9.48 18.61 -11.32
N LYS A 177 -10.40 17.97 -10.59
CA LYS A 177 -10.54 16.51 -10.47
C LYS A 177 -9.28 15.82 -9.92
N LEU A 178 -8.58 16.50 -9.02
CA LEU A 178 -7.33 16.04 -8.39
C LEU A 178 -7.52 15.59 -6.93
N GLU A 179 -8.75 15.48 -6.45
CA GLU A 179 -9.09 15.12 -5.06
C GLU A 179 -8.69 13.68 -4.68
N LEU A 180 -8.62 12.77 -5.65
CA LEU A 180 -8.19 11.38 -5.43
C LEU A 180 -6.68 11.19 -5.61
N ASN A 181 -5.92 12.24 -5.95
CA ASN A 181 -4.48 12.16 -6.13
C ASN A 181 -3.79 12.07 -4.75
N THR A 182 -3.03 11.00 -4.48
CA THR A 182 -2.40 10.76 -3.17
C THR A 182 -1.37 11.82 -2.77
N HIS A 183 -0.66 12.39 -3.75
CA HIS A 183 0.33 13.43 -3.53
C HIS A 183 -0.36 14.73 -3.08
N VAL A 184 -1.40 15.16 -3.80
CA VAL A 184 -2.22 16.32 -3.42
C VAL A 184 -2.95 16.07 -2.10
N GLY A 185 -3.47 14.86 -1.90
CA GLY A 185 -4.13 14.42 -0.67
C GLY A 185 -3.22 14.53 0.56
N SER A 186 -1.95 14.10 0.44
CA SER A 186 -0.95 14.24 1.50
C SER A 186 -0.70 15.71 1.85
N SER A 187 -0.60 16.58 0.84
CA SER A 187 -0.45 18.02 1.04
C SER A 187 -1.71 18.68 1.61
N LEU A 188 -2.90 18.21 1.25
CA LEU A 188 -4.18 18.65 1.82
C LEU A 188 -4.30 18.28 3.29
N ILE A 189 -3.93 17.05 3.67
CA ILE A 189 -3.90 16.59 5.07
C ILE A 189 -2.95 17.49 5.87
N GLU A 190 -1.75 17.75 5.36
CA GLU A 190 -0.79 18.63 6.03
C GLU A 190 -1.31 20.07 6.15
N ALA A 191 -1.86 20.63 5.08
CA ALA A 191 -2.42 21.98 5.06
C ALA A 191 -3.58 22.12 6.05
N TYR A 192 -4.58 21.22 6.02
CA TYR A 192 -5.70 21.24 6.95
C TYR A 192 -5.28 21.04 8.41
N THR A 193 -4.32 20.14 8.66
CA THR A 193 -3.78 19.91 10.01
C THR A 193 -3.15 21.18 10.56
N LYS A 194 -2.36 21.88 9.73
CA LYS A 194 -1.67 23.12 10.07
C LYS A 194 -2.59 24.34 10.16
N SER A 195 -3.66 24.38 9.39
CA SER A 195 -4.74 25.37 9.52
C SER A 195 -5.75 25.04 10.64
N GLY A 196 -5.53 23.93 11.36
CA GLY A 196 -6.32 23.50 12.52
C GLY A 196 -7.71 23.01 12.21
N SER A 197 -7.83 22.21 11.17
CA SER A 197 -9.04 21.45 10.90
C SER A 197 -8.66 19.98 10.76
N LEU A 198 -8.48 19.31 11.91
CA LEU A 198 -8.21 17.87 11.95
C LEU A 198 -9.37 17.08 11.31
N GLU A 199 -10.61 17.53 11.49
CA GLU A 199 -11.80 16.93 10.86
C GLU A 199 -11.72 16.95 9.32
N ASN A 200 -11.32 18.07 8.71
CA ASN A 200 -11.17 18.12 7.25
C ASN A 200 -9.96 17.30 6.79
N ALA A 201 -8.90 17.21 7.59
CA ALA A 201 -7.78 16.30 7.31
C ALA A 201 -8.22 14.82 7.37
N GLU A 202 -9.04 14.43 8.36
CA GLU A 202 -9.65 13.09 8.44
C GLU A 202 -10.55 12.81 7.24
N LYS A 203 -11.38 13.78 6.83
CA LYS A 203 -12.24 13.66 5.64
C LYS A 203 -11.42 13.44 4.38
N VAL A 204 -10.39 14.26 4.15
CA VAL A 204 -9.49 14.08 3.00
C VAL A 204 -8.82 12.71 3.05
N PHE A 205 -8.28 12.31 4.20
CA PHE A 205 -7.64 10.99 4.36
C PHE A 205 -8.61 9.84 4.08
N SER A 206 -9.86 9.94 4.54
CA SER A 206 -10.91 8.93 4.30
C SER A 206 -11.38 8.85 2.85
N GLN A 207 -11.21 9.94 2.08
CA GLN A 207 -11.53 10.01 0.66
C GLN A 207 -10.42 9.46 -0.23
N LEU A 208 -9.20 9.28 0.30
CA LEU A 208 -8.11 8.63 -0.43
C LEU A 208 -8.40 7.14 -0.58
N SER A 209 -8.56 6.70 -1.83
CA SER A 209 -8.86 5.30 -2.17
C SER A 209 -7.69 4.35 -1.88
N VAL A 210 -6.44 4.84 -1.97
CA VAL A 210 -5.21 4.12 -1.63
C VAL A 210 -4.22 5.07 -0.96
N PRO A 211 -4.29 5.29 0.37
CA PRO A 211 -3.32 6.13 1.05
C PRO A 211 -1.93 5.48 1.00
N ASP A 212 -0.95 6.18 0.43
CA ASP A 212 0.46 5.77 0.43
C ASP A 212 1.13 6.05 1.78
N VAL A 213 2.36 5.55 1.97
CA VAL A 213 3.13 5.75 3.22
C VAL A 213 3.25 7.23 3.61
N VAL A 214 3.29 8.15 2.64
CA VAL A 214 3.38 9.60 2.90
C VAL A 214 2.09 10.12 3.50
N SER A 215 0.93 9.78 2.94
CA SER A 215 -0.39 10.17 3.46
C SER A 215 -0.68 9.56 4.84
N TRP A 216 -0.32 8.29 5.08
CA TRP A 216 -0.38 7.67 6.41
C TRP A 216 0.49 8.44 7.41
N ASN A 217 1.73 8.75 7.04
CA ASN A 217 2.65 9.50 7.90
C ASN A 217 2.12 10.90 8.18
N SER A 218 1.54 11.59 7.19
CA SER A 218 0.91 12.90 7.37
C SER A 218 -0.23 12.84 8.38
N MET A 219 -1.08 11.81 8.32
CA MET A 219 -2.21 11.67 9.23
C MET A 219 -1.81 11.20 10.64
N ILE A 220 -0.85 10.27 10.76
CA ILE A 220 -0.26 9.87 12.05
C ILE A 220 0.40 11.08 12.72
N LYS A 221 1.16 11.87 11.95
CA LYS A 221 1.76 13.11 12.41
C LYS A 221 0.69 14.13 12.81
N ALA A 222 -0.42 14.24 12.08
CA ALA A 222 -1.53 15.11 12.44
C ALA A 222 -2.11 14.74 13.82
N TYR A 223 -2.40 13.46 14.07
CA TYR A 223 -2.85 13.02 15.39
C TYR A 223 -1.83 13.24 16.50
N SER A 224 -0.54 13.07 16.19
CA SER A 224 0.56 13.35 17.12
C SER A 224 0.64 14.82 17.53
N GLN A 225 0.44 15.73 16.56
CA GLN A 225 0.45 17.18 16.79
C GLN A 225 -0.79 17.67 17.54
N HIS A 226 -1.94 17.03 17.33
CA HIS A 226 -3.21 17.36 17.99
C HIS A 226 -3.46 16.54 19.27
N SER A 227 -2.41 16.01 19.90
CA SER A 227 -2.46 15.29 21.20
C SER A 227 -3.42 14.08 21.26
N CYS A 228 -3.58 13.36 20.15
CA CYS A 228 -4.45 12.17 20.03
C CYS A 228 -3.63 10.87 19.84
N PRO A 229 -2.83 10.42 20.83
CA PRO A 229 -1.88 9.32 20.65
C PRO A 229 -2.55 7.98 20.36
N ARG A 230 -3.75 7.75 20.93
CA ARG A 230 -4.51 6.52 20.69
C ARG A 230 -4.94 6.40 19.23
N LYS A 231 -5.43 7.50 18.63
CA LYS A 231 -5.76 7.54 17.20
C LYS A 231 -4.49 7.38 16.34
N ALA A 232 -3.37 8.00 16.72
CA ALA A 232 -2.09 7.82 16.02
C ALA A 232 -1.61 6.36 16.04
N ILE A 233 -1.60 5.70 17.20
CA ILE A 233 -1.21 4.30 17.36
C ILE A 233 -2.17 3.37 16.62
N PHE A 234 -3.48 3.63 16.71
CA PHE A 234 -4.47 2.88 15.95
C PHE A 234 -4.21 2.99 14.44
N LEU A 235 -3.94 4.20 13.95
CA LEU A 235 -3.68 4.45 12.54
C LEU A 235 -2.36 3.80 12.07
N PHE A 236 -1.33 3.75 12.91
CA PHE A 236 -0.10 3.00 12.64
C PHE A 236 -0.33 1.49 12.55
N ARG A 237 -1.15 0.93 13.45
CA ARG A 237 -1.52 -0.50 13.37
C ARG A 237 -2.32 -0.79 12.11
N LYS A 238 -3.30 0.07 11.78
CA LYS A 238 -4.09 -0.01 10.55
C LYS A 238 -3.22 0.07 9.30
N MET A 239 -2.23 0.97 9.27
CA MET A 239 -1.24 1.06 8.18
C MET A 239 -0.52 -0.28 7.95
N ILE A 240 -0.05 -0.93 9.02
CA ILE A 240 0.61 -2.24 8.95
C ILE A 240 -0.37 -3.34 8.51
N GLU A 241 -1.58 -3.34 9.06
CA GLU A 241 -2.64 -4.29 8.73
C GLU A 241 -3.01 -4.22 7.25
N GLU A 242 -3.07 -3.02 6.67
CA GLU A 242 -3.31 -2.79 5.24
C GLU A 242 -2.08 -3.07 4.35
N GLY A 243 -0.99 -3.60 4.92
CA GLY A 243 0.18 -4.05 4.18
C GLY A 243 1.19 -2.95 3.82
N ASN A 244 1.01 -1.73 4.33
CA ASN A 244 1.95 -0.64 4.12
C ASN A 244 3.15 -0.79 5.06
N ARG A 245 4.36 -0.86 4.49
CA ARG A 245 5.59 -0.95 5.29
C ARG A 245 5.89 0.40 5.96
N PRO A 246 6.03 0.46 7.30
CA PRO A 246 6.49 1.66 7.99
C PRO A 246 7.84 2.12 7.47
N SER A 247 8.05 3.43 7.43
CA SER A 247 9.34 4.05 7.13
C SER A 247 9.97 4.66 8.38
N SER A 248 11.22 5.10 8.27
CA SER A 248 11.90 5.91 9.29
C SER A 248 11.01 7.10 9.75
N SER A 249 10.39 7.80 8.81
CA SER A 249 9.45 8.89 9.12
C SER A 249 8.19 8.45 9.87
N THR A 250 7.72 7.23 9.66
CA THR A 250 6.57 6.66 10.39
C THR A 250 6.90 6.48 11.87
N PHE A 251 8.07 5.89 12.17
CA PHE A 251 8.52 5.73 13.55
C PHE A 251 8.80 7.06 14.23
N LEU A 252 9.37 8.02 13.51
CA LEU A 252 9.52 9.38 14.04
C LEU A 252 8.18 10.00 14.46
N ALA A 253 7.12 9.84 13.66
CA ALA A 253 5.79 10.37 13.97
C ALA A 253 5.17 9.71 15.21
N ILE A 254 5.29 8.39 15.35
CA ILE A 254 4.77 7.63 16.50
C ILE A 254 5.58 7.88 17.77
N LEU A 255 6.92 7.91 17.69
CA LEU A 255 7.78 8.21 18.84
C LEU A 255 7.56 9.64 19.33
N SER A 256 7.38 10.61 18.42
CA SER A 256 6.99 11.97 18.78
C SER A 256 5.62 12.00 19.48
N SER A 257 4.66 11.18 19.03
CA SER A 257 3.35 11.06 19.68
C SER A 257 3.48 10.52 21.11
N CYS A 258 4.27 9.46 21.30
CA CYS A 258 4.54 8.88 22.61
C CYS A 258 5.23 9.89 23.54
N SER A 259 6.21 10.65 23.02
CA SER A 259 6.90 11.71 23.76
C SER A 259 5.94 12.80 24.23
N HIS A 260 5.02 13.24 23.37
CA HIS A 260 4.05 14.28 23.70
C HIS A 260 3.04 13.86 24.76
N THR A 261 2.72 12.56 24.86
CA THR A 261 1.70 12.05 25.78
C THR A 261 2.26 11.24 26.94
N GLY A 262 3.58 11.13 27.06
CA GLY A 262 4.25 10.42 28.15
C GLY A 262 4.06 8.89 28.12
N LEU A 263 3.85 8.29 26.95
CA LEU A 263 3.69 6.84 26.78
C LEU A 263 5.06 6.16 26.68
N ILE A 264 5.75 6.06 27.82
CA ILE A 264 7.16 5.61 27.89
C ILE A 264 7.31 4.18 27.40
N LYS A 265 6.44 3.26 27.89
CA LYS A 265 6.53 1.83 27.58
C LYS A 265 6.29 1.57 26.09
N GLU A 266 5.25 2.19 25.54
CA GLU A 266 4.91 2.09 24.13
C GLU A 266 6.00 2.71 23.25
N GLY A 267 6.52 3.88 23.62
CA GLY A 267 7.62 4.53 22.89
C GLY A 267 8.88 3.67 22.85
N GLN A 268 9.26 3.07 23.97
CA GLN A 268 10.39 2.13 24.04
C GLN A 268 10.18 0.88 23.18
N GLU A 269 8.96 0.31 23.19
CA GLU A 269 8.65 -0.86 22.36
C GLU A 269 8.65 -0.50 20.87
N PHE A 270 8.09 0.65 20.48
CA PHE A 270 8.13 1.11 19.10
C PHE A 270 9.58 1.31 18.63
N PHE A 271 10.42 1.94 19.45
CA PHE A 271 11.84 2.14 19.14
C PHE A 271 12.59 0.81 18.95
N LYS A 272 12.30 -0.21 19.76
CA LYS A 272 12.87 -1.56 19.60
C LYS A 272 12.33 -2.28 18.36
N SER A 273 11.02 -2.21 18.13
CA SER A 273 10.35 -2.84 16.98
C SER A 273 10.84 -2.28 15.64
N MET A 274 11.23 -1.00 15.58
CA MET A 274 11.79 -0.34 14.41
C MET A 274 12.97 -1.13 13.82
N VAL A 275 13.88 -1.60 14.68
CA VAL A 275 15.04 -2.40 14.28
C VAL A 275 14.67 -3.89 14.18
N ARG A 276 14.03 -4.43 15.23
CA ARG A 276 13.77 -5.87 15.38
C ARG A 276 12.81 -6.42 14.33
N ASP A 277 11.70 -5.71 14.10
CA ASP A 277 10.57 -6.22 13.32
C ASP A 277 10.53 -5.61 11.91
N HIS A 278 11.08 -4.39 11.73
CA HIS A 278 11.04 -3.66 10.46
C HIS A 278 12.41 -3.43 9.80
N GLY A 279 13.53 -3.73 10.47
CA GLY A 279 14.88 -3.61 9.91
C GLY A 279 15.31 -2.17 9.59
N ILE A 280 14.72 -1.17 10.25
CA ILE A 280 15.00 0.25 9.99
C ILE A 280 16.02 0.75 11.02
N PRO A 281 17.21 1.24 10.61
CA PRO A 281 18.20 1.75 11.54
C PRO A 281 17.75 3.10 12.15
N PRO A 282 17.93 3.34 13.46
CA PRO A 282 17.55 4.62 14.06
C PRO A 282 18.48 5.75 13.64
N GLU A 283 17.90 6.78 13.03
CA GLU A 283 18.56 8.08 12.76
C GLU A 283 18.57 9.02 13.98
N GLU A 284 19.39 10.08 13.94
CA GLU A 284 19.54 11.12 14.98
C GLU A 284 18.20 11.59 15.58
N ARG A 285 17.19 11.82 14.73
CA ARG A 285 15.88 12.31 15.16
C ARG A 285 15.11 11.32 16.03
N HIS A 286 15.31 10.02 15.86
CA HIS A 286 14.70 9.00 16.71
C HIS A 286 15.33 8.99 18.11
N TYR A 287 16.66 9.11 18.18
CA TYR A 287 17.37 9.23 19.46
C TYR A 287 16.92 10.50 20.21
N SER A 288 16.85 11.63 19.51
CA SER A 288 16.33 12.89 20.08
C SER A 288 14.91 12.75 20.63
N CYS A 289 14.01 12.01 19.94
CA CYS A 289 12.66 11.73 20.43
C CYS A 289 12.64 10.83 21.67
N MET A 290 13.54 9.85 21.78
CA MET A 290 13.65 9.00 22.97
C MET A 290 14.16 9.76 24.18
N VAL A 291 15.15 10.64 23.99
CA VAL A 291 15.63 11.57 25.04
C VAL A 291 14.50 12.51 25.46
N ASP A 292 13.75 13.07 24.51
CA ASP A 292 12.59 13.92 24.82
C ASP A 292 11.50 13.16 25.61
N LEU A 293 11.21 11.91 25.24
CA LEU A 293 10.23 11.05 25.93
C LEU A 293 10.64 10.79 27.39
N LEU A 294 11.89 10.39 27.63
CA LEU A 294 12.41 10.11 28.98
C LEU A 294 12.55 11.40 29.81
N GLY A 295 13.10 12.45 29.22
CA GLY A 295 13.27 13.74 29.86
C GLY A 295 11.94 14.35 30.29
N ARG A 296 10.91 14.31 29.44
CA ARG A 296 9.56 14.80 29.81
C ARG A 296 8.93 14.01 30.94
N ALA A 297 9.20 12.71 31.02
CA ALA A 297 8.74 11.85 32.10
C ALA A 297 9.45 12.08 33.44
N GLY A 298 10.48 12.94 33.47
CA GLY A 298 11.28 13.22 34.68
C GLY A 298 12.37 12.18 34.93
N LYS A 299 12.62 11.29 33.97
CA LYS A 299 13.67 10.27 34.04
C LYS A 299 14.96 10.81 33.44
N LEU A 300 15.51 11.84 34.07
CA LEU A 300 16.67 12.58 33.56
C LEU A 300 17.91 11.69 33.49
N GLU A 301 18.10 10.82 34.47
CA GLU A 301 19.20 9.87 34.58
C GLU A 301 19.10 8.79 33.49
N ASP A 302 17.91 8.19 33.30
CA ASP A 302 17.66 7.23 32.21
C ASP A 302 17.94 7.87 30.84
N ALA A 303 17.61 9.15 30.68
CA ALA A 303 17.83 9.90 29.44
C ALA A 303 19.33 10.17 29.20
N LEU A 304 20.08 10.52 30.24
CA LEU A 304 21.53 10.71 30.17
C LEU A 304 22.25 9.39 29.88
N GLU A 305 21.85 8.30 30.54
CA GLU A 305 22.36 6.95 30.27
C GLU A 305 22.09 6.54 28.82
N PHE A 306 20.90 6.83 28.29
CA PHE A 306 20.57 6.57 26.90
C PHE A 306 21.49 7.33 25.93
N ILE A 307 21.82 8.60 26.21
CA ILE A 307 22.75 9.39 25.40
C ILE A 307 24.17 8.80 25.43
N ASN A 308 24.63 8.36 26.60
CA ASN A 308 25.97 7.78 26.77
C ASN A 308 26.14 6.44 26.04
N ASN A 309 25.05 5.70 25.84
CA ASN A 309 25.04 4.41 25.15
C ASN A 309 24.77 4.51 23.63
N LEU A 310 24.83 5.72 23.05
CA LEU A 310 24.59 5.90 21.61
C LEU A 310 25.75 5.35 20.75
N PRO A 311 25.46 4.78 19.56
CA PRO A 311 26.49 4.24 18.66
C PRO A 311 27.36 5.32 18.00
N THR A 312 26.95 6.59 18.07
CA THR A 312 27.64 7.73 17.46
C THR A 312 27.76 8.87 18.46
N LYS A 313 28.76 9.75 18.29
CA LYS A 313 28.93 10.94 19.13
C LYS A 313 27.65 11.78 19.15
N PRO A 314 27.12 12.16 20.34
CA PRO A 314 25.89 12.92 20.41
C PRO A 314 26.08 14.33 19.85
N THR A 315 25.14 14.75 19.02
CA THR A 315 25.06 16.08 18.41
C THR A 315 24.16 16.99 19.25
N THR A 316 24.21 18.29 19.00
CA THR A 316 23.38 19.29 19.70
C THR A 316 21.87 18.98 19.70
N PRO A 317 21.24 18.50 18.61
CA PRO A 317 19.82 18.11 18.61
C PRO A 317 19.44 16.96 19.56
N ILE A 318 20.40 16.12 19.98
CA ILE A 318 20.17 15.04 20.95
C ILE A 318 20.25 15.58 22.39
N TRP A 319 21.16 16.51 22.66
CA TRP A 319 21.32 17.14 23.98
C TRP A 319 20.22 18.14 24.33
N ARG A 320 19.70 18.88 23.33
CA ARG A 320 18.70 19.94 23.53
C ARG A 320 17.42 19.48 24.28
N PRO A 321 16.80 18.33 23.95
CA PRO A 321 15.65 17.81 24.70
C PRO A 321 15.96 17.57 26.19
N LEU A 322 17.16 17.07 26.52
CA LEU A 322 17.55 16.84 27.90
C LEU A 322 17.75 18.15 28.65
N LEU A 323 18.38 19.17 28.04
CA LEU A 323 18.51 20.50 28.63
C LEU A 323 17.13 21.12 28.93
N ALA A 324 16.19 21.00 27.99
CA ALA A 324 14.82 21.47 28.18
C ALA A 324 14.09 20.70 29.31
N ALA A 325 14.35 19.40 29.44
CA ALA A 325 13.81 18.57 30.52
C ALA A 325 14.40 18.96 31.89
N CYS A 326 15.70 19.20 31.98
CA CYS A 326 16.38 19.64 33.20
C CYS A 326 15.77 20.95 33.74
N ARG A 327 15.47 21.91 32.85
CA ARG A 327 14.70 23.11 33.22
C ARG A 327 13.30 22.78 33.72
N CYS A 328 12.57 21.91 33.01
CA CYS A 328 11.19 21.55 33.40
C CYS A 328 11.09 20.88 34.77
N HIS A 329 12.13 20.14 35.17
CA HIS A 329 12.19 19.37 36.42
C HIS A 329 13.14 19.99 37.46
N ASN A 330 13.59 21.22 37.23
CA ASN A 330 14.45 22.00 38.14
C ASN A 330 15.77 21.32 38.56
N ASN A 331 16.40 20.56 37.66
CA ASN A 331 17.71 19.95 37.89
C ASN A 331 18.83 20.82 37.30
N LEU A 332 19.36 21.75 38.10
CA LEU A 332 20.36 22.71 37.65
C LEU A 332 21.72 22.07 37.34
N GLU A 333 22.16 21.12 38.17
CA GLU A 333 23.46 20.47 38.04
C GLU A 333 23.58 19.74 36.68
N MET A 334 22.57 18.95 36.33
CA MET A 334 22.53 18.28 35.04
C MET A 334 22.36 19.28 33.88
N ALA A 335 21.62 20.38 34.07
CA ALA A 335 21.48 21.42 33.06
C ALA A 335 22.82 22.10 32.73
N GLU A 336 23.66 22.40 33.74
CA GLU A 336 24.99 22.96 33.54
C GLU A 336 25.92 21.98 32.79
N TYR A 337 25.88 20.70 33.16
CA TYR A 337 26.62 19.65 32.45
C TYR A 337 26.21 19.56 30.96
N VAL A 338 24.91 19.43 30.67
CA VAL A 338 24.40 19.33 29.29
C VAL A 338 24.67 20.62 28.51
N ALA A 339 24.57 21.78 29.15
CA ALA A 339 24.88 23.06 28.53
C ALA A 339 26.33 23.13 28.06
N ASN A 340 27.29 22.64 28.86
CA ASN A 340 28.70 22.60 28.46
C ASN A 340 28.90 21.67 27.25
N GLN A 341 28.25 20.50 27.21
CA GLN A 341 28.30 19.60 26.05
C GLN A 341 27.77 20.25 24.76
N ILE A 342 26.71 21.07 24.85
CA ILE A 342 26.17 21.79 23.68
C ILE A 342 27.12 22.92 23.25
N LEU A 343 27.67 23.69 24.18
CA LEU A 343 28.54 24.83 23.90
C LEU A 343 29.90 24.42 23.34
N GLU A 344 30.39 23.22 23.66
CA GLU A 344 31.57 22.63 23.01
C GLU A 344 31.34 22.35 21.52
N LEU A 345 30.10 21.99 21.13
CA LEU A 345 29.73 21.72 19.74
C LEU A 345 29.37 23.00 18.97
N HIS A 346 28.57 23.87 19.59
CA HIS A 346 28.08 25.12 19.01
C HIS A 346 28.13 26.25 20.05
N PRO A 347 29.23 27.01 20.10
CA PRO A 347 29.43 28.10 21.06
C PRO A 347 28.41 29.25 20.96
N ASP A 348 27.67 29.34 19.86
CA ASP A 348 26.75 30.43 19.54
C ASP A 348 25.26 30.05 19.75
N ASP A 349 24.98 28.90 20.40
CA ASP A 349 23.61 28.44 20.62
C ASP A 349 22.88 29.31 21.66
N ALA A 350 22.07 30.25 21.16
CA ALA A 350 21.23 31.13 21.97
C ALA A 350 20.32 30.39 22.97
N THR A 351 19.90 29.16 22.65
CA THR A 351 18.98 28.37 23.47
C THR A 351 19.61 28.03 24.82
N VAL A 352 20.91 27.74 24.85
CA VAL A 352 21.63 27.35 26.07
C VAL A 352 21.72 28.53 27.02
N TYR A 353 22.22 29.67 26.55
CA TYR A 353 22.35 30.89 27.35
C TYR A 353 21.00 31.37 27.91
N VAL A 354 19.96 31.36 27.09
CA VAL A 354 18.61 31.75 27.52
C VAL A 354 18.05 30.76 28.53
N THR A 355 18.27 29.45 28.36
CA THR A 355 17.78 28.42 29.27
C THR A 355 18.46 28.51 30.64
N LEU A 356 19.79 28.60 30.68
CA LEU A 356 20.54 28.78 31.93
C LEU A 356 20.22 30.11 32.62
N SER A 357 20.14 31.23 31.89
CA SER A 357 19.77 32.54 32.45
C SER A 357 18.39 32.49 33.13
N ASN A 358 17.42 31.81 32.51
CA ASN A 358 16.10 31.61 33.09
C ASN A 358 16.17 30.74 34.35
N MET A 359 16.87 29.59 34.31
CA MET A 359 17.00 28.70 35.48
C MET A 359 17.68 29.39 36.68
N TYR A 360 18.77 30.14 36.45
CA TYR A 360 19.41 30.92 37.51
C TYR A 360 18.48 31.99 38.08
N THR A 361 17.69 32.65 37.23
CA THR A 361 16.70 33.64 37.69
C THR A 361 15.59 32.99 38.51
N GLU A 362 15.08 31.84 38.08
CA GLU A 362 14.05 31.04 38.77
C GLU A 362 14.52 30.58 40.17
N LEU A 363 15.84 30.40 40.36
CA LEU A 363 16.47 30.02 41.64
C LEU A 363 17.02 31.21 42.46
N GLY A 364 16.76 32.46 42.06
CA GLY A 364 17.24 33.67 42.75
C GLY A 364 18.73 34.00 42.57
N ARG A 365 19.46 33.25 41.73
CA ARG A 365 20.88 33.46 41.40
C ARG A 365 21.06 34.54 40.32
N HIS A 366 20.70 35.78 40.66
CA HIS A 366 20.67 36.89 39.67
C HIS A 366 22.04 37.22 39.04
N ALA A 367 23.14 37.09 39.77
CA ALA A 367 24.49 37.35 39.25
C ALA A 367 24.88 36.38 38.12
N ASP A 368 24.55 35.09 38.27
CA ASP A 368 24.82 34.06 37.25
C ASP A 368 23.94 34.27 36.01
N ALA A 369 22.67 34.66 36.21
CA ALA A 369 21.77 34.99 35.11
C ALA A 369 22.28 36.20 34.29
N GLU A 370 22.85 37.21 34.94
CA GLU A 370 23.45 38.38 34.30
C GLU A 370 24.73 38.01 33.54
N LYS A 371 25.57 37.12 34.10
CA LYS A 371 26.74 36.57 33.41
C LYS A 371 26.39 35.92 32.08
N GLN A 372 25.31 35.12 32.03
CA GLN A 372 24.84 34.53 30.77
C GLN A 372 24.40 35.58 29.75
N ARG A 373 23.72 36.66 30.19
CA ARG A 373 23.30 37.76 29.30
C ARG A 373 24.49 38.54 28.75
N LYS A 374 25.51 38.82 29.58
CA LYS A 374 26.76 39.45 29.16
C LYS A 374 27.48 38.62 28.09
N LEU A 375 27.52 37.29 28.26
CA LEU A 375 28.09 36.37 27.27
C LEU A 375 27.33 36.40 25.94
N MET A 376 26.00 36.48 25.96
CA MET A 376 25.21 36.63 24.73
C MET A 376 25.54 37.93 23.99
N THR A 377 25.66 39.06 24.70
CA THR A 377 26.03 40.36 24.10
C THR A 377 27.45 40.34 23.54
N GLN A 378 28.42 39.79 24.27
CA GLN A 378 29.82 39.69 23.82
C GLN A 378 29.99 38.84 22.56
N ARG A 379 29.13 37.83 22.37
CA ARG A 379 29.17 36.92 21.21
C ARG A 379 28.20 37.30 20.08
N ASN A 380 27.56 38.48 20.13
CA ASN A 380 26.54 38.90 19.17
C ASN A 380 25.40 37.88 18.95
N ILE A 381 25.05 37.13 20.01
CA ILE A 381 24.01 36.11 19.94
C ILE A 381 22.65 36.79 20.12
N THR A 382 21.81 36.75 19.08
CA THR A 382 20.46 37.33 19.10
C THR A 382 19.40 36.25 19.28
N LYS A 383 18.35 36.57 20.04
CA LYS A 383 17.19 35.68 20.24
C LYS A 383 16.09 36.07 19.26
N GLU A 384 15.42 35.07 18.66
CA GLU A 384 14.19 35.30 17.88
C GLU A 384 13.09 35.91 18.76
N PRO A 385 12.47 37.04 18.35
CA PRO A 385 11.37 37.65 19.08
C PRO A 385 10.12 36.78 18.99
N GLY A 386 9.46 36.55 20.12
CA GLY A 386 8.22 35.80 20.17
C GLY A 386 7.02 36.67 19.82
N PHE A 387 6.21 36.27 18.85
CA PHE A 387 4.95 36.93 18.49
C PHE A 387 3.84 35.92 18.22
N SER A 388 2.59 36.33 18.44
CA SER A 388 1.40 35.56 18.12
C SER A 388 0.61 36.27 17.03
N TRP A 389 -0.14 35.54 16.22
CA TRP A 389 -0.98 36.15 15.20
C TRP A 389 -2.30 35.44 14.99
N ILE A 390 -3.28 36.19 14.48
CA ILE A 390 -4.67 35.77 14.28
C ILE A 390 -5.23 36.40 13.00
N GLU A 391 -6.06 35.67 12.27
CA GLU A 391 -6.79 36.17 11.11
C GLU A 391 -8.19 36.64 11.52
N VAL A 392 -8.52 37.89 11.21
CA VAL A 392 -9.85 38.48 11.39
C VAL A 392 -10.22 39.28 10.14
N ASN A 393 -11.38 39.01 9.55
CA ASN A 393 -11.87 39.67 8.33
C ASN A 393 -10.83 39.68 7.18
N ASP A 394 -10.23 38.52 6.90
CA ASP A 394 -9.22 38.29 5.87
C ASP A 394 -7.94 39.13 6.01
N LYS A 395 -7.66 39.64 7.22
CA LYS A 395 -6.41 40.33 7.58
C LYS A 395 -5.68 39.60 8.70
N ILE A 396 -4.36 39.49 8.59
CA ILE A 396 -3.50 38.90 9.61
C ILE A 396 -3.07 40.00 10.59
N HIS A 397 -3.36 39.81 11.87
CA HIS A 397 -2.96 40.69 12.96
C HIS A 397 -1.87 40.02 13.79
N LYS A 398 -0.69 40.64 13.88
CA LYS A 398 0.45 40.18 14.69
C LYS A 398 0.49 40.94 16.01
N PHE A 399 0.81 40.25 17.08
CA PHE A 399 0.94 40.78 18.44
C PHE A 399 2.30 40.37 19.01
N PHE A 400 3.06 41.34 19.50
CA PHE A 400 4.28 41.10 20.28
C PHE A 400 3.99 41.23 21.78
N SER A 401 4.91 40.76 22.64
CA SER A 401 4.74 40.93 24.09
C SER A 401 4.83 42.41 24.45
N GLY A 402 3.82 42.97 25.13
CA GLY A 402 3.76 44.39 25.47
C GLY A 402 3.46 45.33 24.29
N ASP A 403 2.90 44.80 23.20
CA ASP A 403 2.66 45.54 21.95
C ASP A 403 1.53 46.58 22.04
N ASN A 404 1.90 47.86 21.98
CA ASN A 404 1.00 49.01 21.88
C ASN A 404 0.91 49.58 20.45
N MET A 405 1.59 48.99 19.47
CA MET A 405 1.59 49.47 18.08
C MET A 405 0.35 49.03 17.28
N HIS A 406 -0.37 48.02 17.76
CA HIS A 406 -1.61 47.60 17.14
C HIS A 406 -2.71 48.68 17.36
N PRO A 407 -3.43 49.15 16.33
CA PRO A 407 -4.43 50.23 16.45
C PRO A 407 -5.54 49.97 17.49
N GLU A 408 -5.75 48.70 17.83
CA GLU A 408 -6.78 48.27 18.77
C GLU A 408 -6.26 47.76 20.11
N SER A 409 -4.97 47.92 20.41
CA SER A 409 -4.38 47.52 21.70
C SER A 409 -5.19 48.01 22.92
N PRO A 410 -5.76 49.24 22.98
CA PRO A 410 -6.55 49.68 24.14
C PRO A 410 -7.75 48.77 24.45
N GLN A 411 -8.49 48.32 23.42
CA GLN A 411 -9.66 47.44 23.60
C GLN A 411 -9.23 46.03 24.02
N VAL A 412 -8.13 45.53 23.44
CA VAL A 412 -7.56 44.21 23.75
C VAL A 412 -7.09 44.15 25.21
N TYR A 413 -6.39 45.20 25.67
CA TYR A 413 -5.88 45.28 27.04
C TYR A 413 -7.01 45.42 28.05
N HIS A 414 -8.04 46.20 27.73
CA HIS A 414 -9.25 46.27 28.55
C HIS A 414 -9.92 44.89 28.70
N LYS A 415 -10.06 44.16 27.58
CA LYS A 415 -10.66 42.81 27.61
C LYS A 415 -9.84 41.82 28.42
N LEU A 416 -8.51 41.90 28.35
CA LEU A 416 -7.61 41.08 29.16
C LEU A 416 -7.79 41.33 30.66
N LYS A 417 -7.89 42.60 31.08
CA LYS A 417 -8.16 42.97 32.47
C LYS A 417 -9.53 42.46 32.95
N GLU A 418 -10.57 42.62 32.13
CA GLU A 418 -11.93 42.12 32.40
C GLU A 418 -11.94 40.60 32.64
N LEU A 419 -11.31 39.82 31.75
CA LEU A 419 -11.26 38.36 31.86
C LEU A 419 -10.50 37.90 33.10
N ARG A 420 -9.41 38.59 33.46
CA ARG A 420 -8.62 38.24 34.65
C ARG A 420 -9.41 38.48 35.95
N SER A 421 -10.17 39.57 36.02
CA SER A 421 -11.09 39.82 37.14
C SER A 421 -12.12 38.69 37.24
N GLN A 422 -12.75 38.30 36.12
CA GLN A 422 -13.74 37.23 36.09
C GLN A 422 -13.18 35.88 36.54
N ILE A 423 -11.94 35.56 36.14
CA ILE A 423 -11.26 34.33 36.58
C ILE A 423 -10.96 34.38 38.08
N LYS A 424 -10.55 35.54 38.62
CA LYS A 424 -10.29 35.76 40.06
C LYS A 424 -11.56 35.58 40.89
N ASP A 425 -12.69 36.12 40.43
CA ASP A 425 -13.99 36.02 41.10
C ASP A 425 -14.52 34.57 41.14
N ILE A 426 -14.37 33.82 40.04
CA ILE A 426 -14.78 32.40 39.95
C ILE A 426 -13.88 31.52 40.83
N SER A 427 -12.58 31.81 40.89
CA SER A 427 -11.62 31.12 41.75
C SER A 427 -12.01 31.24 43.23
N HIS A 428 -12.34 32.46 43.68
CA HIS A 428 -12.79 32.72 45.05
C HIS A 428 -14.10 32.01 45.40
N ALA A 429 -15.04 31.87 44.46
CA ALA A 429 -16.35 31.25 44.70
C ALA A 429 -16.32 29.71 44.79
N LEU A 430 -15.31 29.05 44.19
CA LEU A 430 -15.25 27.59 44.07
C LEU A 430 -14.27 26.91 45.04
N GLY A 431 -13.53 27.68 45.86
CA GLY A 431 -12.53 27.12 46.78
C GLY A 431 -11.42 26.33 46.07
N ALA A 432 -11.20 26.59 44.79
CA ALA A 432 -10.22 25.90 43.97
C ALA A 432 -8.92 26.72 43.94
N ASP A 433 -7.79 26.06 44.22
CA ASP A 433 -6.46 26.64 44.07
C ASP A 433 -6.13 26.73 42.56
N ILE A 434 -6.67 27.75 41.88
CA ILE A 434 -6.28 28.12 40.53
C ILE A 434 -5.05 29.00 40.65
N CYS A 435 -3.95 28.66 39.96
CA CYS A 435 -2.69 29.41 39.98
C CYS A 435 -2.83 30.82 39.38
N LEU A 436 -3.44 31.74 40.10
CA LEU A 436 -3.22 33.16 39.96
C LEU A 436 -2.00 33.50 40.81
N VAL A 437 -0.94 34.03 40.19
CA VAL A 437 0.20 34.57 40.94
C VAL A 437 -0.36 35.61 41.94
N PRO A 438 -0.13 35.46 43.25
CA PRO A 438 -0.56 36.45 44.24
C PRO A 438 0.04 37.82 43.90
N GLU A 439 -0.79 38.87 43.93
CA GLU A 439 -0.37 40.27 43.72
C GLU A 439 0.72 40.72 44.72
N ALA A 440 0.98 39.96 45.78
CA ALA A 440 1.86 40.34 46.88
C ALA A 440 3.36 39.99 46.70
N GLU A 441 3.78 39.22 45.68
CA GLU A 441 5.18 38.73 45.59
C GLU A 441 6.00 39.18 44.36
N LEU A 442 5.47 40.02 43.46
CA LEU A 442 6.24 40.56 42.33
C LEU A 442 6.31 42.08 42.36
N GLY A 443 7.52 42.63 42.49
CA GLY A 443 7.76 44.09 42.47
C GLY A 443 7.28 44.79 41.19
N GLN A 444 6.87 46.05 41.34
CA GLN A 444 6.19 46.94 40.38
C GLN A 444 6.78 47.02 38.95
N ALA A 445 8.05 46.69 38.73
CA ALA A 445 8.66 46.70 37.40
C ALA A 445 8.45 45.38 36.59
N LYS A 446 8.09 44.27 37.25
CA LYS A 446 7.80 42.97 36.59
C LYS A 446 6.31 42.77 36.28
N GLU A 447 5.43 43.64 36.77
CA GLU A 447 3.98 43.57 36.54
C GLU A 447 3.61 43.64 35.05
N ASP A 448 4.27 44.48 34.24
CA ASP A 448 3.77 44.75 32.88
C ASP A 448 4.16 43.69 31.83
N ILE A 449 5.36 43.09 31.87
CA ILE A 449 5.82 42.25 30.73
C ILE A 449 5.17 40.86 30.72
N ALA A 450 4.94 40.26 31.90
CA ALA A 450 4.30 38.93 32.02
C ALA A 450 2.77 38.98 31.86
N LEU A 451 2.16 40.15 32.11
CA LEU A 451 0.73 40.35 31.90
C LEU A 451 0.35 40.34 30.41
N TYR A 452 1.14 41.01 29.59
CA TYR A 452 0.81 41.30 28.19
C TYR A 452 1.58 40.39 27.21
N HIS A 453 1.64 39.09 27.49
CA HIS A 453 2.15 38.12 26.54
C HIS A 453 1.32 38.13 25.25
N SER A 454 2.00 38.01 24.11
CA SER A 454 1.39 38.06 22.77
C SER A 454 0.20 37.12 22.58
N GLU A 455 0.22 35.95 23.24
CA GLU A 455 -0.80 34.92 23.18
C GLU A 455 -2.11 35.40 23.83
N LYS A 456 -1.98 36.05 25.00
CA LYS A 456 -3.12 36.61 25.74
C LYS A 456 -3.75 37.75 24.94
N LEU A 457 -2.93 38.58 24.32
CA LEU A 457 -3.37 39.69 23.47
C LEU A 457 -4.12 39.17 22.23
N ALA A 458 -3.56 38.18 21.52
CA ALA A 458 -4.21 37.60 20.34
C ALA A 458 -5.55 36.93 20.67
N VAL A 459 -5.66 36.23 21.79
CA VAL A 459 -6.93 35.64 22.25
C VAL A 459 -7.96 36.72 22.60
N CYS A 460 -7.53 37.76 23.33
CA CYS A 460 -8.43 38.86 23.69
C CYS A 460 -8.92 39.61 22.45
N PHE A 461 -8.05 39.84 21.46
CA PHE A 461 -8.43 40.41 20.17
C PHE A 461 -9.46 39.54 19.43
N GLY A 462 -9.23 38.22 19.38
CA GLY A 462 -10.19 37.27 18.82
C GLY A 462 -11.55 37.32 19.53
N LEU A 463 -11.57 37.42 20.86
CA LEU A 463 -12.79 37.52 21.66
C LEU A 463 -13.55 38.85 21.47
N VAL A 464 -12.86 39.92 21.08
CA VAL A 464 -13.47 41.23 20.80
C VAL A 464 -14.06 41.26 19.39
N LYS A 465 -13.40 40.65 18.40
CA LYS A 465 -13.76 40.82 16.99
C LYS A 465 -14.52 39.67 16.35
N LEU A 466 -14.38 38.46 16.86
CA LEU A 466 -15.04 37.29 16.27
C LEU A 466 -16.42 37.08 16.92
N PRO A 467 -17.44 36.67 16.15
CA PRO A 467 -18.75 36.30 16.69
C PRO A 467 -18.67 35.19 17.75
N ALA A 468 -19.61 35.14 18.69
CA ALA A 468 -19.61 34.24 19.85
C ALA A 468 -19.56 32.72 19.53
N ARG A 469 -19.71 32.31 18.26
CA ARG A 469 -19.62 30.91 17.80
C ARG A 469 -18.46 30.64 16.82
N LYS A 470 -17.68 31.66 16.44
CA LYS A 470 -16.57 31.47 15.51
C LYS A 470 -15.32 31.03 16.30
N PRO A 471 -14.69 29.89 15.94
CA PRO A 471 -13.48 29.43 16.61
C PRO A 471 -12.36 30.48 16.55
N ILE A 472 -11.71 30.73 17.69
CA ILE A 472 -10.55 31.61 17.77
C ILE A 472 -9.31 30.79 17.45
N ARG A 473 -8.60 31.15 16.36
CA ARG A 473 -7.37 30.48 15.93
C ARG A 473 -6.18 31.38 16.13
N VAL A 474 -5.33 31.06 17.11
CA VAL A 474 -4.10 31.81 17.40
C VAL A 474 -2.90 30.95 17.07
N PHE A 475 -1.97 31.56 16.33
CA PHE A 475 -0.70 30.98 15.92
C PHE A 475 0.43 31.65 16.66
N LYS A 476 1.52 30.91 16.91
CA LYS A 476 2.68 31.38 17.66
C LYS A 476 3.95 30.83 17.02
N ASN A 477 4.99 31.66 16.91
CA ASN A 477 6.28 31.26 16.32
C ASN A 477 7.19 30.50 17.31
N LEU A 478 6.88 30.57 18.61
CA LEU A 478 7.57 29.92 19.71
C LEU A 478 6.61 29.05 20.55
N ARG A 479 7.15 28.28 21.51
CA ARG A 479 6.34 27.50 22.45
C ARG A 479 5.58 28.41 23.42
N VAL A 480 4.28 28.16 23.60
CA VAL A 480 3.44 28.87 24.58
C VAL A 480 3.93 28.56 25.99
N CYS A 481 4.12 29.61 26.80
CA CYS A 481 4.58 29.44 28.18
C CYS A 481 3.47 28.86 29.08
N LYS A 482 3.86 28.28 30.22
CA LYS A 482 2.93 27.64 31.18
C LYS A 482 1.83 28.63 31.62
N ASP A 483 2.19 29.88 31.89
CA ASP A 483 1.27 30.94 32.31
C ASP A 483 0.22 31.28 31.23
N CYS A 484 0.63 31.49 29.97
CA CYS A 484 -0.31 31.70 28.87
C CYS A 484 -1.25 30.50 28.67
N HIS A 485 -0.71 29.28 28.74
CA HIS A 485 -1.51 28.06 28.61
C HIS A 485 -2.55 27.93 29.73
N SER A 486 -2.15 28.15 30.98
CA SER A 486 -3.08 28.17 32.12
C SER A 486 -4.14 29.24 31.96
N PHE A 487 -3.74 30.48 31.64
CA PHE A 487 -4.70 31.57 31.39
C PHE A 487 -5.75 31.21 30.33
N ILE A 488 -5.33 30.61 29.21
CA ILE A 488 -6.26 30.19 28.15
C ILE A 488 -7.23 29.12 28.67
N LYS A 489 -6.74 28.13 29.42
CA LYS A 489 -7.59 27.09 30.03
C LYS A 489 -8.60 27.70 31.00
N ASP A 490 -8.17 28.67 31.82
CA ASP A 490 -9.01 29.36 32.78
C ASP A 490 -10.07 30.23 32.08
N VAL A 491 -9.72 30.89 30.96
CA VAL A 491 -10.68 31.62 30.11
C VAL A 491 -11.75 30.69 29.53
N ILE A 492 -11.36 29.50 29.07
CA ILE A 492 -12.30 28.47 28.57
C ILE A 492 -13.23 28.03 29.71
N TYR A 493 -12.65 27.65 30.85
CA TYR A 493 -13.38 27.18 32.03
C TYR A 493 -14.36 28.22 32.60
N ALA A 494 -13.93 29.47 32.69
CA ALA A 494 -14.76 30.58 33.19
C ALA A 494 -15.99 30.86 32.31
N ARG A 495 -15.91 30.58 31.00
CA ARG A 495 -17.02 30.78 30.07
C ARG A 495 -17.98 29.60 30.03
N GLU A 496 -17.49 28.36 30.17
CA GLU A 496 -18.36 27.17 30.27
C GLU A 496 -19.21 27.19 31.56
N ASN A 497 -18.64 27.64 32.68
CA ASN A 497 -19.33 27.63 33.98
C ASN A 497 -20.21 28.86 34.27
N ARG A 498 -20.15 29.92 33.45
CA ARG A 498 -21.13 31.02 33.51
C ARG A 498 -22.57 30.58 33.22
N ALA A 499 -22.77 29.42 32.62
CA ALA A 499 -24.09 28.82 32.41
C ALA A 499 -24.72 28.26 33.71
N CYS A 500 -23.94 27.99 34.75
CA CYS A 500 -24.41 27.40 36.01
C CYS A 500 -24.72 28.43 37.11
N LEU A 501 -24.16 29.64 37.03
CA LEU A 501 -24.37 30.71 38.00
C LEU A 501 -25.36 31.75 37.47
N GLY A 502 -26.65 31.40 37.57
CA GLY A 502 -27.82 32.29 37.59
C GLY A 502 -27.80 33.59 36.77
N ASN A 503 -28.22 33.55 35.51
CA ASN A 503 -29.02 34.65 34.96
C ASN A 503 -30.02 34.15 33.90
N ARG A 504 -31.30 34.17 34.25
CA ARG A 504 -32.43 33.79 33.39
C ARG A 504 -32.71 34.90 32.37
N LYS A 505 -31.92 35.00 31.30
CA LYS A 505 -32.31 35.61 30.01
C LYS A 505 -31.22 35.33 28.98
N GLY A 506 -31.45 34.32 28.13
CA GLY A 506 -30.56 33.90 27.06
C GLY A 506 -30.13 32.44 27.18
N ARG A 507 -31.05 31.50 26.95
CA ARG A 507 -30.69 30.10 26.66
C ARG A 507 -30.15 30.02 25.23
N GLU A 508 -28.83 30.06 25.08
CA GLU A 508 -28.15 29.47 23.92
C GLU A 508 -27.00 28.60 24.44
N ASN A 509 -26.87 27.38 23.93
CA ASN A 509 -25.73 26.51 24.21
C ASN A 509 -24.46 27.17 23.63
N ILE A 510 -23.56 27.65 24.48
CA ILE A 510 -22.31 28.32 24.07
C ILE A 510 -21.17 27.31 24.17
N ALA A 511 -20.81 26.69 23.04
CA ALA A 511 -19.54 25.99 22.88
C ALA A 511 -18.57 26.92 22.14
N ILE A 512 -17.49 27.36 22.80
CA ILE A 512 -16.41 28.13 22.15
C ILE A 512 -15.20 27.21 22.03
N ASN A 513 -14.89 26.80 20.80
CA ASN A 513 -13.62 26.12 20.49
C ASN A 513 -12.52 27.17 20.30
N ILE A 514 -11.70 27.40 21.33
CA ILE A 514 -10.41 28.11 21.16
C ILE A 514 -9.40 27.08 20.68
N LEU A 515 -8.95 27.20 19.43
CA LEU A 515 -8.05 26.24 18.81
C LEU A 515 -6.67 26.88 18.63
N PHE A 516 -5.69 26.45 19.43
CA PHE A 516 -4.30 26.89 19.29
C PHE A 516 -3.53 25.97 18.35
N LEU A 517 -2.90 26.56 17.34
CA LEU A 517 -2.09 25.83 16.36
C LEU A 517 -0.62 26.13 16.60
N PHE A 518 0.09 25.13 17.12
CA PHE A 518 1.52 25.20 17.40
C PHE A 518 2.32 24.94 16.12
N PHE A 519 3.09 25.93 15.67
CA PHE A 519 4.16 25.74 14.69
C PHE A 519 5.50 25.67 15.43
N ARG A 520 6.24 24.58 15.18
CA ARG A 520 7.41 24.04 15.91
C ARG A 520 7.06 23.24 17.17
N LEU A 521 7.67 22.05 17.22
CA LEU A 521 7.46 20.97 18.18
C LEU A 521 7.55 21.43 19.65
N GLN A 522 6.80 20.70 20.48
CA GLN A 522 6.88 20.52 21.95
C GLN A 522 5.88 21.30 22.86
N LYS A 523 4.92 20.53 23.44
CA LYS A 523 3.89 20.80 24.50
C LYS A 523 2.71 21.71 24.09
N VAL A 524 1.42 21.47 24.42
CA VAL A 524 0.73 20.77 25.53
C VAL A 524 -0.61 20.16 25.04
N GLN A 525 -1.08 19.10 25.71
CA GLN A 525 -2.46 18.58 25.71
C GLN A 525 -3.53 19.64 25.44
N CYS A 526 -4.26 19.49 24.34
CA CYS A 526 -5.64 19.96 24.24
C CYS A 526 -6.54 18.73 24.38
N HIS A 527 -7.36 18.67 25.42
CA HIS A 527 -8.60 17.92 25.33
C HIS A 527 -9.46 18.64 24.28
N VAL A 528 -9.58 18.06 23.09
CA VAL A 528 -10.76 18.28 22.27
C VAL A 528 -11.87 17.56 23.02
N ILE A 529 -12.64 18.29 23.82
CA ILE A 529 -13.94 17.79 24.29
C ILE A 529 -14.86 17.89 23.07
N GLU A 530 -14.82 16.87 22.22
CA GLU A 530 -15.87 16.62 21.23
C GLU A 530 -17.12 16.18 22.02
N THR A 531 -18.04 17.12 22.25
CA THR A 531 -19.40 16.80 22.65
C THR A 531 -20.18 16.30 21.43
N THR A 532 -19.92 15.06 21.04
CA THR A 532 -20.84 14.29 20.20
C THR A 532 -21.35 13.09 20.99
N ASN A 533 -22.67 13.08 21.18
CA ASN A 533 -23.43 12.11 21.93
C ASN A 533 -23.11 10.67 21.51
N PHE A 534 -22.77 9.84 22.51
CA PHE A 534 -23.00 8.40 22.71
C PHE A 534 -21.81 7.75 23.44
N SER A 535 -21.57 8.12 24.70
CA SER A 535 -20.72 7.32 25.62
C SER A 535 -20.89 7.63 27.12
N PHE A 536 -21.81 8.52 27.50
CA PHE A 536 -22.18 8.73 28.90
C PHE A 536 -23.23 7.71 29.36
N LEU A 537 -22.82 6.46 29.54
CA LEU A 537 -23.53 5.49 30.40
C LEU A 537 -22.62 4.37 30.93
N PHE A 538 -21.48 4.12 30.28
CA PHE A 538 -20.58 3.03 30.69
C PHE A 538 -19.76 3.27 31.98
N PRO A 539 -19.34 4.50 32.35
CA PRO A 539 -18.64 4.72 33.62
C PRO A 539 -19.58 4.73 34.83
N PHE A 540 -20.87 5.03 34.64
CA PHE A 540 -21.86 5.00 35.71
C PHE A 540 -22.35 3.57 35.98
N ILE A 541 -22.56 2.76 34.93
CA ILE A 541 -22.97 1.36 35.07
C ILE A 541 -21.86 0.51 35.70
N SER A 542 -20.59 0.71 35.33
CA SER A 542 -19.45 0.01 35.96
C SER A 542 -19.32 0.31 37.45
N LYS A 543 -19.56 1.57 37.86
CA LYS A 543 -19.52 1.99 39.26
C LYS A 543 -20.76 1.53 40.05
N PHE A 544 -21.92 1.45 39.40
CA PHE A 544 -23.16 0.93 39.99
C PHE A 544 -23.15 -0.60 40.15
N ILE A 545 -22.57 -1.33 39.18
CA ILE A 545 -22.40 -2.80 39.25
C ILE A 545 -21.35 -3.16 40.31
N SER A 546 -20.26 -2.38 40.42
CA SER A 546 -19.24 -2.57 41.46
C SER A 546 -19.75 -2.27 42.88
N GLN A 547 -20.68 -1.32 43.04
CA GLN A 547 -21.32 -1.03 44.34
C GLN A 547 -22.49 -1.98 44.67
N SER A 548 -23.22 -2.49 43.67
CA SER A 548 -24.36 -3.40 43.88
C SER A 548 -23.94 -4.82 44.28
N MET A 549 -22.76 -5.30 43.83
CA MET A 549 -22.25 -6.63 44.19
C MET A 549 -21.68 -6.74 45.62
N LYS A 550 -21.79 -5.70 46.45
CA LYS A 550 -21.36 -5.72 47.87
C LYS A 550 -22.49 -5.70 48.90
N SER A 551 -23.76 -5.77 48.50
CA SER A 551 -24.88 -5.89 49.45
C SER A 551 -25.72 -7.12 49.15
N SER A 552 -25.73 -8.06 50.09
CA SER A 552 -26.67 -9.17 50.18
C SER A 552 -28.10 -8.66 50.39
N LEU A 553 -28.88 -8.52 49.33
CA LEU A 553 -30.35 -8.43 49.40
C LEU A 553 -30.96 -8.82 48.04
N MET A 554 -31.57 -10.01 47.98
CA MET A 554 -32.45 -10.40 46.87
C MET A 554 -33.81 -9.70 47.01
N PRO A 555 -34.46 -9.26 45.91
CA PRO A 555 -35.82 -8.75 45.97
C PRO A 555 -36.83 -9.92 46.08
N SER A 556 -37.75 -9.81 47.04
CA SER A 556 -38.67 -10.87 47.49
C SER A 556 -40.00 -10.97 46.71
N SER A 557 -40.06 -10.55 45.43
CA SER A 557 -41.31 -10.60 44.65
C SER A 557 -41.14 -11.27 43.28
N PRO A 558 -41.86 -12.38 43.00
CA PRO A 558 -41.83 -13.09 41.71
C PRO A 558 -42.22 -12.21 40.51
N ALA A 559 -43.05 -11.18 40.73
CA ALA A 559 -43.57 -10.31 39.67
C ALA A 559 -42.49 -9.42 39.03
N VAL A 560 -41.50 -8.98 39.82
CA VAL A 560 -40.43 -8.08 39.34
C VAL A 560 -39.42 -8.85 38.48
N PHE A 561 -39.19 -10.12 38.79
CA PHE A 561 -38.29 -11.00 38.03
C PHE A 561 -38.88 -11.37 36.66
N VAL A 562 -40.19 -11.62 36.61
CA VAL A 562 -40.91 -11.92 35.36
C VAL A 562 -40.99 -10.69 34.45
N ALA A 563 -41.20 -9.50 35.02
CA ALA A 563 -41.21 -8.25 34.26
C ALA A 563 -39.83 -7.93 33.64
N PHE A 564 -38.74 -8.22 34.36
CA PHE A 564 -37.37 -8.07 33.85
C PHE A 564 -37.07 -9.04 32.70
N LEU A 565 -37.49 -10.31 32.82
CA LEU A 565 -37.34 -11.31 31.76
C LEU A 565 -38.16 -10.97 30.50
N LEU A 566 -39.39 -10.48 30.68
CA LEU A 566 -40.23 -10.04 29.57
C LEU A 566 -39.64 -8.81 28.86
N PHE A 567 -39.06 -7.87 29.59
CA PHE A 567 -38.40 -6.69 29.02
C PHE A 567 -37.17 -7.07 28.19
N VAL A 568 -36.35 -8.02 28.67
CA VAL A 568 -35.18 -8.52 27.93
C VAL A 568 -35.59 -9.31 26.68
N MET A 569 -36.64 -10.14 26.75
CA MET A 569 -37.17 -10.88 25.60
C MET A 569 -37.78 -9.97 24.53
N THR A 570 -38.52 -8.94 24.94
CA THR A 570 -39.10 -7.95 24.01
C THR A 570 -38.05 -7.06 23.37
N PHE A 571 -36.97 -6.73 24.09
CA PHE A 571 -35.83 -5.99 23.54
C PHE A 571 -35.04 -6.82 22.51
N LEU A 572 -34.93 -8.14 22.72
CA LEU A 572 -34.29 -9.07 21.78
C LEU A 572 -35.13 -9.36 20.54
N LEU A 573 -36.46 -9.26 20.64
CA LEU A 573 -37.40 -9.47 19.52
C LEU A 573 -37.65 -8.19 18.69
N ALA A 574 -37.39 -6.99 19.25
CA ALA A 574 -37.57 -5.71 18.57
C ALA A 574 -36.37 -5.30 17.68
N PHE A 575 -35.24 -6.00 17.75
CA PHE A 575 -34.05 -5.76 16.92
C PHE A 575 -33.48 -7.06 16.35
N PRO A 576 -34.03 -7.60 15.23
CA PRO A 576 -33.49 -8.79 14.59
C PRO A 576 -32.05 -8.63 14.08
N GLU A 577 -31.57 -7.39 13.95
CA GLU A 577 -30.24 -7.07 13.42
C GLU A 577 -29.09 -7.17 14.45
N VAL A 578 -29.38 -7.37 15.75
CA VAL A 578 -28.33 -7.44 16.78
C VAL A 578 -27.87 -8.89 17.06
N ALA A 579 -28.51 -9.90 16.47
CA ALA A 579 -28.16 -11.31 16.64
C ALA A 579 -27.42 -11.95 15.44
N VAL A 580 -26.98 -11.15 14.46
CA VAL A 580 -26.02 -11.59 13.43
C VAL A 580 -24.96 -10.51 13.27
N ALA A 581 -23.99 -10.46 14.18
CA ALA A 581 -22.71 -9.85 13.85
C ALA A 581 -22.09 -10.72 12.73
N LYS A 582 -22.36 -10.38 11.46
CA LYS A 582 -21.51 -10.83 10.36
C LYS A 582 -20.11 -10.28 10.66
N ASP A 583 -19.16 -11.19 10.75
CA ASP A 583 -17.74 -10.94 10.86
C ASP A 583 -17.30 -10.21 9.57
N ASP A 584 -17.50 -8.89 9.51
CA ASP A 584 -17.26 -8.09 8.32
C ASP A 584 -15.75 -8.03 8.05
N GLY A 585 -15.31 -8.80 7.04
CA GLY A 585 -13.93 -8.79 6.59
C GLY A 585 -13.47 -7.40 6.15
N ILE A 586 -12.16 -7.16 6.19
CA ILE A 586 -11.58 -5.85 5.89
C ILE A 586 -11.56 -5.63 4.38
N THR A 587 -11.74 -4.39 3.91
CA THR A 587 -11.51 -4.07 2.50
C THR A 587 -10.02 -3.89 2.23
N ARG A 588 -9.46 -4.68 1.31
CA ARG A 588 -8.07 -4.67 0.85
C ARG A 588 -7.99 -3.93 -0.48
N HIS A 589 -7.21 -2.87 -0.56
CA HIS A 589 -7.02 -2.09 -1.78
C HIS A 589 -5.66 -2.35 -2.42
N PHE A 590 -5.65 -2.60 -3.72
CA PHE A 590 -4.44 -2.77 -4.53
C PHE A 590 -4.51 -1.91 -5.79
N THR A 591 -3.35 -1.43 -6.25
CA THR A 591 -3.22 -0.73 -7.53
C THR A 591 -2.25 -1.48 -8.43
N PHE A 592 -2.72 -1.87 -9.61
CA PHE A 592 -1.96 -2.58 -10.62
C PHE A 592 -1.68 -1.64 -11.78
N ASN A 593 -0.50 -1.02 -11.79
CA ASN A 593 -0.02 -0.24 -12.93
C ASN A 593 0.60 -1.18 -13.95
N ILE A 594 -0.06 -1.37 -15.09
CA ILE A 594 0.47 -2.17 -16.16
C ILE A 594 1.45 -1.33 -16.96
N GLN A 595 2.71 -1.76 -16.99
CA GLN A 595 3.79 -1.01 -17.62
C GLN A 595 4.83 -1.95 -18.23
N LEU A 596 5.58 -1.42 -19.20
CA LEU A 596 6.71 -2.12 -19.79
C LEU A 596 7.92 -2.05 -18.85
N LYS A 597 8.61 -3.18 -18.70
CA LYS A 597 9.86 -3.28 -17.96
C LYS A 597 10.86 -4.14 -18.74
N ASN A 598 12.09 -3.65 -18.85
CA ASN A 598 13.18 -4.44 -19.40
C ASN A 598 13.65 -5.44 -18.34
N VAL A 599 13.66 -6.72 -18.71
CA VAL A 599 14.12 -7.82 -17.86
C VAL A 599 15.06 -8.69 -18.67
N THR A 600 16.14 -9.12 -18.03
CA THR A 600 17.19 -9.94 -18.64
C THR A 600 17.18 -11.33 -18.02
N ARG A 601 17.12 -12.37 -18.85
CA ARG A 601 17.36 -13.78 -18.49
C ARG A 601 18.09 -14.46 -19.62
N LEU A 602 18.88 -15.49 -19.33
CA LEU A 602 19.63 -16.24 -20.35
C LEU A 602 20.53 -15.34 -21.23
N CYS A 603 21.06 -14.22 -20.71
CA CYS A 603 21.75 -13.17 -21.48
C CYS A 603 20.88 -12.41 -22.51
N HIS A 604 19.58 -12.68 -22.60
CA HIS A 604 18.65 -11.97 -23.47
C HIS A 604 17.84 -10.95 -22.68
N THR A 605 17.84 -9.70 -23.15
CA THR A 605 17.03 -8.62 -22.57
C THR A 605 15.85 -8.33 -23.47
N ARG A 606 14.63 -8.36 -22.92
CA ARG A 606 13.43 -7.92 -23.63
C ARG A 606 12.59 -7.02 -22.74
N SER A 607 11.85 -6.12 -23.38
CA SER A 607 10.79 -5.35 -22.71
C SER A 607 9.55 -6.23 -22.63
N MET A 608 8.98 -6.37 -21.43
CA MET A 608 7.74 -7.14 -21.22
C MET A 608 6.75 -6.37 -20.39
N VAL A 609 5.48 -6.74 -20.52
CA VAL A 609 4.41 -6.19 -19.71
C VAL A 609 4.50 -6.76 -18.29
N THR A 610 4.46 -5.88 -17.30
CA THR A 610 4.57 -6.22 -15.87
C THR A 610 3.54 -5.44 -15.05
N VAL A 611 3.28 -5.91 -13.84
CA VAL A 611 2.49 -5.18 -12.85
C VAL A 611 3.44 -4.43 -11.92
N ASN A 612 3.28 -3.11 -11.83
CA ASN A 612 4.11 -2.23 -11.00
C ASN A 612 5.63 -2.34 -11.27
N GLY A 613 6.03 -2.82 -12.46
CA GLY A 613 7.44 -2.98 -12.83
C GLY A 613 8.11 -4.19 -12.18
N ILE A 614 7.32 -5.13 -11.64
CA ILE A 614 7.79 -6.32 -10.90
C ILE A 614 7.42 -7.57 -11.70
N PHE A 615 8.36 -8.52 -11.80
CA PHE A 615 8.17 -9.83 -12.43
C PHE A 615 8.83 -10.93 -11.58
N PRO A 616 8.07 -11.95 -11.11
CA PRO A 616 6.60 -12.03 -11.11
C PRO A 616 5.94 -10.86 -10.38
N GLY A 617 4.66 -10.62 -10.63
CA GLY A 617 3.92 -9.51 -10.03
C GLY A 617 3.71 -9.64 -8.52
N PRO A 618 3.25 -8.56 -7.86
CA PRO A 618 3.08 -8.53 -6.41
C PRO A 618 2.04 -9.55 -5.92
N PRO A 619 2.25 -10.17 -4.74
CA PRO A 619 1.25 -11.05 -4.16
C PRO A 619 0.06 -10.24 -3.61
N ILE A 620 -1.15 -10.76 -3.77
CA ILE A 620 -2.34 -10.30 -3.03
C ILE A 620 -2.46 -11.12 -1.77
N VAL A 621 -2.49 -10.46 -0.61
CA VAL A 621 -2.69 -11.13 0.68
C VAL A 621 -4.02 -10.66 1.26
N ALA A 622 -4.92 -11.61 1.49
CA ALA A 622 -6.25 -11.38 2.04
C ALA A 622 -6.59 -12.45 3.09
N ARG A 623 -7.63 -12.25 3.88
CA ARG A 623 -8.26 -13.29 4.71
C ARG A 623 -9.56 -13.76 4.07
N GLU A 624 -9.97 -14.97 4.40
CA GLU A 624 -11.35 -15.41 4.17
C GLU A 624 -12.33 -14.37 4.77
N GLY A 625 -13.27 -13.89 3.97
CA GLY A 625 -14.21 -12.82 4.33
C GLY A 625 -13.78 -11.41 3.88
N ASP A 626 -12.50 -11.17 3.59
CA ASP A 626 -12.04 -9.85 3.14
C ASP A 626 -12.65 -9.48 1.77
N ARG A 627 -12.96 -8.19 1.61
CA ARG A 627 -13.31 -7.60 0.32
C ARG A 627 -12.05 -7.14 -0.38
N VAL A 628 -11.79 -7.59 -1.60
CA VAL A 628 -10.60 -7.23 -2.39
C VAL A 628 -11.00 -6.29 -3.51
N VAL A 629 -10.33 -5.13 -3.56
CA VAL A 629 -10.53 -4.09 -4.57
C VAL A 629 -9.20 -3.82 -5.27
N VAL A 630 -9.11 -4.17 -6.56
CA VAL A 630 -7.91 -3.93 -7.37
C VAL A 630 -8.21 -2.92 -8.47
N THR A 631 -7.55 -1.76 -8.41
CA THR A 631 -7.57 -0.77 -9.48
C THR A 631 -6.50 -1.11 -10.51
N LEU A 632 -6.91 -1.56 -11.69
CA LEU A 632 -6.04 -1.79 -12.84
C LEU A 632 -5.91 -0.50 -13.66
N ILE A 633 -4.68 -0.07 -13.95
CA ILE A 633 -4.39 1.09 -14.82
C ILE A 633 -3.52 0.59 -15.96
N ASN A 634 -4.02 0.65 -17.19
CA ASN A 634 -3.28 0.17 -18.35
C ASN A 634 -2.44 1.29 -18.98
N ASN A 635 -1.12 1.30 -18.74
CA ASN A 635 -0.20 2.26 -19.33
C ASN A 635 0.57 1.70 -20.55
N VAL A 636 0.22 0.50 -21.04
CA VAL A 636 0.84 -0.11 -22.21
C VAL A 636 -0.10 -0.08 -23.42
N ARG A 637 0.45 -0.30 -24.62
CA ARG A 637 -0.31 -0.29 -25.88
C ARG A 637 -1.21 -1.50 -26.05
N GLN A 638 -0.84 -2.61 -25.42
CA GLN A 638 -1.58 -3.86 -25.46
C GLN A 638 -2.88 -3.77 -24.65
N ASN A 639 -3.92 -4.45 -25.12
CA ASN A 639 -5.14 -4.67 -24.36
C ASN A 639 -4.87 -5.62 -23.20
N VAL A 640 -5.47 -5.36 -22.03
CA VAL A 640 -5.19 -6.13 -20.81
C VAL A 640 -6.47 -6.46 -20.07
N THR A 641 -6.57 -7.69 -19.57
CA THR A 641 -7.50 -8.10 -18.52
C THR A 641 -6.76 -8.92 -17.49
N ILE A 642 -7.26 -8.97 -16.25
CA ILE A 642 -6.67 -9.76 -15.16
C ILE A 642 -7.75 -10.67 -14.60
N HIS A 643 -7.43 -11.95 -14.50
CA HIS A 643 -8.25 -12.97 -13.85
C HIS A 643 -7.69 -13.35 -12.48
N TRP A 644 -8.59 -13.63 -11.55
CA TRP A 644 -8.30 -14.02 -10.17
C TRP A 644 -8.49 -15.53 -10.04
N HIS A 645 -7.54 -16.29 -10.59
CA HIS A 645 -7.64 -17.75 -10.75
C HIS A 645 -8.13 -18.45 -9.49
N GLY A 646 -9.25 -19.15 -9.63
CA GLY A 646 -9.89 -19.90 -8.58
C GLY A 646 -10.77 -19.09 -7.62
N ILE A 647 -10.75 -17.75 -7.62
CA ILE A 647 -11.70 -16.96 -6.83
C ILE A 647 -13.12 -17.22 -7.38
N ARG A 648 -14.06 -17.56 -6.49
CA ARG A 648 -15.41 -17.93 -6.92
C ARG A 648 -16.23 -16.79 -7.52
N GLN A 649 -15.87 -15.53 -7.29
CA GLN A 649 -16.57 -14.36 -7.83
C GLN A 649 -18.09 -14.40 -7.57
N LEU A 650 -18.51 -14.78 -6.35
CA LEU A 650 -19.93 -14.92 -6.02
C LEU A 650 -20.68 -13.62 -6.32
N ARG A 651 -21.54 -13.66 -7.36
CA ARG A 651 -22.31 -12.52 -7.88
C ARG A 651 -21.49 -11.35 -8.43
N SER A 652 -20.16 -11.47 -8.47
CA SER A 652 -19.21 -10.46 -8.93
C SER A 652 -18.56 -10.86 -10.26
N GLY A 653 -19.27 -11.59 -11.13
CA GLY A 653 -18.75 -12.09 -12.41
C GLY A 653 -18.14 -11.03 -13.33
N TRP A 654 -18.52 -9.76 -13.20
CA TRP A 654 -17.87 -8.63 -13.92
C TRP A 654 -16.40 -8.45 -13.56
N ALA A 655 -16.00 -8.86 -12.36
CA ALA A 655 -14.63 -8.81 -11.88
C ALA A 655 -13.87 -10.12 -12.15
N ASP A 656 -14.41 -11.05 -12.93
CA ASP A 656 -13.76 -12.32 -13.20
C ASP A 656 -12.56 -12.18 -14.16
N GLY A 657 -12.63 -11.31 -15.18
CA GLY A 657 -11.48 -11.00 -16.04
C GLY A 657 -11.34 -11.66 -17.42
N PRO A 658 -11.87 -12.86 -17.76
CA PRO A 658 -11.64 -13.45 -19.07
C PRO A 658 -12.21 -12.57 -20.20
N SER A 659 -11.31 -12.18 -21.10
CA SER A 659 -11.61 -11.22 -22.17
C SER A 659 -12.68 -11.77 -23.12
N TYR A 660 -13.67 -10.93 -23.46
CA TYR A 660 -14.84 -11.26 -24.27
C TYR A 660 -15.76 -12.35 -23.71
N ILE A 661 -15.51 -12.82 -22.48
CA ILE A 661 -16.43 -13.69 -21.74
C ILE A 661 -17.19 -12.84 -20.70
N THR A 662 -16.47 -12.24 -19.75
CA THR A 662 -17.08 -11.45 -18.67
C THR A 662 -16.93 -9.95 -18.86
N GLN A 663 -15.92 -9.52 -19.60
CA GLN A 663 -15.65 -8.11 -19.90
C GLN A 663 -14.89 -7.94 -21.22
N CYS A 664 -14.98 -6.74 -21.81
CA CYS A 664 -14.03 -6.34 -22.85
C CYS A 664 -12.68 -5.91 -22.26
N PRO A 665 -11.59 -5.91 -23.06
CA PRO A 665 -10.27 -5.56 -22.55
C PRO A 665 -10.15 -4.11 -22.07
N VAL A 666 -9.34 -3.90 -21.03
CA VAL A 666 -8.94 -2.54 -20.61
C VAL A 666 -7.92 -2.01 -21.60
N GLN A 667 -8.27 -0.94 -22.31
CA GLN A 667 -7.41 -0.34 -23.34
C GLN A 667 -6.37 0.63 -22.72
N THR A 668 -5.39 1.03 -23.53
CA THR A 668 -4.36 1.99 -23.13
C THR A 668 -4.95 3.29 -22.56
N GLY A 669 -4.42 3.73 -21.42
CA GLY A 669 -4.87 4.92 -20.69
C GLY A 669 -6.17 4.74 -19.90
N GLN A 670 -6.84 3.59 -20.02
CA GLN A 670 -8.05 3.29 -19.25
C GLN A 670 -7.71 2.69 -17.89
N ARG A 671 -8.70 2.77 -16.99
CA ARG A 671 -8.68 2.13 -15.68
C ARG A 671 -9.91 1.25 -15.51
N TYR A 672 -9.78 0.18 -14.74
CA TYR A 672 -10.90 -0.68 -14.35
C TYR A 672 -10.72 -1.19 -12.93
N VAL A 673 -11.78 -1.17 -12.13
CA VAL A 673 -11.76 -1.63 -10.74
C VAL A 673 -12.40 -3.01 -10.60
N TYR A 674 -11.58 -4.01 -10.29
CA TYR A 674 -12.05 -5.33 -9.89
C TYR A 674 -12.45 -5.29 -8.41
N ASN A 675 -13.68 -5.71 -8.08
CA ASN A 675 -14.20 -5.66 -6.73
C ASN A 675 -14.97 -6.96 -6.42
N PHE A 676 -14.46 -7.73 -5.47
CA PHE A 676 -15.05 -9.01 -5.08
C PHE A 676 -14.75 -9.33 -3.61
N THR A 677 -15.46 -10.30 -3.05
CA THR A 677 -15.23 -10.77 -1.67
C THR A 677 -14.74 -12.21 -1.71
N VAL A 678 -13.76 -12.53 -0.86
CA VAL A 678 -13.23 -13.88 -0.73
C VAL A 678 -14.15 -14.67 0.19
N VAL A 679 -14.85 -15.68 -0.32
CA VAL A 679 -15.87 -16.42 0.44
C VAL A 679 -15.55 -17.91 0.41
N ASP A 680 -15.49 -18.53 1.60
CA ASP A 680 -15.25 -19.97 1.79
C ASP A 680 -13.96 -20.50 1.13
N GLN A 681 -12.94 -19.65 1.01
CA GLN A 681 -11.64 -20.00 0.43
C GLN A 681 -10.51 -19.64 1.38
N ARG A 682 -9.48 -20.49 1.43
CA ARG A 682 -8.28 -20.28 2.27
C ARG A 682 -7.14 -21.16 1.80
N GLY A 683 -5.97 -20.57 1.67
CA GLY A 683 -4.83 -21.25 1.09
C GLY A 683 -4.13 -20.41 0.05
N THR A 684 -3.81 -21.02 -1.07
CA THR A 684 -3.09 -20.37 -2.17
C THR A 684 -3.88 -20.45 -3.46
N LEU A 685 -4.00 -19.31 -4.12
CA LEU A 685 -4.45 -19.13 -5.48
C LEU A 685 -3.41 -18.25 -6.21
N PHE A 686 -3.74 -17.77 -7.41
CA PHE A 686 -2.92 -16.80 -8.13
C PHE A 686 -3.80 -15.93 -9.01
N TRP A 687 -3.26 -14.81 -9.46
CA TRP A 687 -3.87 -13.95 -10.47
C TRP A 687 -2.99 -13.96 -11.70
N HIS A 688 -3.59 -13.80 -12.88
CA HIS A 688 -2.86 -13.73 -14.14
C HIS A 688 -3.62 -12.93 -15.19
N ALA A 689 -2.93 -12.44 -16.23
CA ALA A 689 -3.62 -11.86 -17.37
C ALA A 689 -4.51 -12.90 -18.07
N HIS A 690 -5.67 -12.49 -18.58
CA HIS A 690 -6.61 -13.42 -19.22
C HIS A 690 -7.03 -12.91 -20.60
N ILE A 691 -6.00 -12.64 -21.39
CA ILE A 691 -6.06 -12.22 -22.78
C ILE A 691 -4.77 -12.64 -23.48
N SER A 692 -4.90 -13.45 -24.54
CA SER A 692 -3.75 -13.98 -25.30
C SER A 692 -2.70 -14.63 -24.37
N TRP A 693 -1.42 -14.60 -24.75
CA TRP A 693 -0.31 -15.18 -24.01
C TRP A 693 0.32 -14.22 -23.00
N LEU A 694 -0.38 -13.12 -22.67
CA LEU A 694 0.14 -12.08 -21.78
C LEU A 694 0.45 -12.59 -20.36
N ARG A 695 -0.21 -13.68 -19.93
CA ARG A 695 0.10 -14.34 -18.65
C ARG A 695 1.46 -15.01 -18.60
N ALA A 696 2.22 -15.06 -19.70
CA ALA A 696 3.63 -15.45 -19.66
C ALA A 696 4.47 -14.52 -18.77
N THR A 697 4.05 -13.26 -18.59
CA THR A 697 4.78 -12.27 -17.78
C THR A 697 3.90 -11.53 -16.76
N VAL A 698 2.58 -11.55 -16.94
CA VAL A 698 1.62 -10.87 -16.05
C VAL A 698 0.90 -11.90 -15.18
N TYR A 699 1.51 -12.22 -14.04
CA TYR A 699 0.93 -13.11 -13.02
C TYR A 699 1.53 -12.84 -11.63
N GLY A 700 0.85 -13.29 -10.58
CA GLY A 700 1.35 -13.24 -9.20
C GLY A 700 0.47 -14.05 -8.24
N ALA A 701 0.94 -14.29 -7.02
CA ALA A 701 0.24 -15.16 -6.07
C ALA A 701 -0.97 -14.45 -5.41
N ILE A 702 -1.98 -15.22 -5.02
CA ILE A 702 -3.04 -14.82 -4.08
C ILE A 702 -2.91 -15.71 -2.85
N ILE A 703 -2.68 -15.10 -1.68
CA ILE A 703 -2.56 -15.78 -0.40
C ILE A 703 -3.80 -15.45 0.41
N ILE A 704 -4.62 -16.47 0.69
CA ILE A 704 -5.83 -16.33 1.48
C ILE A 704 -5.59 -16.98 2.84
N LEU A 705 -5.43 -16.16 3.86
CA LEU A 705 -5.26 -16.62 5.22
C LEU A 705 -6.62 -17.02 5.81
N PRO A 706 -6.66 -17.87 6.86
CA PRO A 706 -7.88 -18.13 7.61
C PRO A 706 -8.54 -16.83 8.12
N LYS A 707 -9.82 -16.90 8.51
CA LYS A 707 -10.50 -15.79 9.18
C LYS A 707 -9.70 -15.27 10.39
N TYR A 708 -9.98 -14.05 10.81
CA TYR A 708 -9.36 -13.51 12.02
C TYR A 708 -9.73 -14.43 13.21
N ASN A 709 -8.76 -14.74 14.07
CA ASN A 709 -8.86 -15.74 15.15
C ASN A 709 -8.99 -17.23 14.76
N ASP A 710 -9.08 -17.56 13.46
CA ASP A 710 -9.05 -18.96 13.01
C ASP A 710 -7.61 -19.48 12.83
N SER A 711 -7.39 -20.72 13.24
CA SER A 711 -6.13 -21.43 13.05
C SER A 711 -6.18 -22.37 11.83
N PHE A 712 -5.01 -22.70 11.30
CA PHE A 712 -4.86 -23.79 10.34
C PHE A 712 -5.31 -25.12 10.97
N PRO A 713 -5.80 -26.10 10.18
CA PRO A 713 -6.10 -27.46 10.65
C PRO A 713 -4.85 -28.29 10.98
N PHE A 714 -3.67 -27.70 10.84
CA PHE A 714 -2.37 -28.28 11.15
C PHE A 714 -1.56 -27.27 11.98
N ALA A 715 -0.47 -27.73 12.59
CA ALA A 715 0.40 -26.87 13.40
C ALA A 715 0.86 -25.66 12.57
N LYS A 716 0.72 -24.45 13.14
CA LYS A 716 1.10 -23.21 12.47
C LYS A 716 2.57 -23.29 12.02
N PRO A 717 2.87 -23.08 10.72
CA PRO A 717 4.24 -23.11 10.22
C PRO A 717 5.06 -21.96 10.82
N ASP A 718 6.38 -22.15 10.96
CA ASP A 718 7.29 -21.10 11.44
C ASP A 718 7.43 -19.98 10.42
N LYS A 719 7.42 -20.32 9.12
CA LYS A 719 7.51 -19.39 7.99
C LYS A 719 6.76 -19.93 6.78
N GLU A 720 6.46 -19.06 5.84
CA GLU A 720 5.84 -19.41 4.56
C GLU A 720 6.71 -18.92 3.40
N ALA A 721 6.69 -19.63 2.27
CA ALA A 721 7.39 -19.24 1.07
C ALA A 721 6.59 -19.64 -0.17
N THR A 722 6.57 -18.78 -1.18
CA THR A 722 5.89 -19.03 -2.45
C THR A 722 6.88 -19.53 -3.50
N ILE A 723 6.50 -20.56 -4.25
CA ILE A 723 7.27 -21.12 -5.36
C ILE A 723 6.34 -21.18 -6.58
N MET A 724 6.51 -20.23 -7.50
CA MET A 724 5.81 -20.21 -8.78
C MET A 724 6.68 -20.87 -9.85
N ILE A 725 6.17 -21.91 -10.49
CA ILE A 725 6.80 -22.58 -11.64
C ILE A 725 6.22 -21.96 -12.90
N GLY A 726 7.06 -21.33 -13.71
CA GLY A 726 6.62 -20.66 -14.95
C GLY A 726 7.64 -20.81 -16.07
N GLU A 727 7.38 -20.16 -17.19
CA GLU A 727 8.21 -20.25 -18.39
C GLU A 727 8.84 -18.90 -18.76
N TRP A 728 9.97 -18.98 -19.47
CA TRP A 728 10.66 -17.85 -20.07
C TRP A 728 10.81 -18.07 -21.57
N PHE A 729 10.44 -17.04 -22.33
CA PHE A 729 10.68 -16.94 -23.77
C PHE A 729 11.62 -15.77 -24.03
N ASN A 730 12.64 -15.98 -24.86
CA ASN A 730 13.56 -14.96 -25.36
C ASN A 730 12.86 -14.02 -26.36
N VAL A 731 11.90 -14.57 -27.11
CA VAL A 731 11.01 -13.84 -28.02
C VAL A 731 9.73 -13.43 -27.27
N ASP A 732 9.06 -12.38 -27.75
CA ASP A 732 7.76 -11.95 -27.21
C ASP A 732 6.71 -13.08 -27.38
N PRO A 733 6.10 -13.60 -26.29
CA PRO A 733 5.06 -14.62 -26.35
C PRO A 733 3.88 -14.26 -27.25
N GLU A 734 3.50 -12.97 -27.33
CA GLU A 734 2.45 -12.51 -28.24
C GLU A 734 2.82 -12.72 -29.72
N ALA A 735 4.10 -12.57 -30.07
CA ALA A 735 4.57 -12.84 -31.42
C ALA A 735 4.59 -14.34 -31.73
N ILE A 736 4.93 -15.18 -30.74
CA ILE A 736 4.91 -16.65 -30.86
C ILE A 736 3.50 -17.14 -31.17
N ILE A 737 2.51 -16.77 -30.36
CA ILE A 737 1.14 -17.22 -30.61
C ILE A 737 0.56 -16.62 -31.89
N SER A 738 0.86 -15.36 -32.20
CA SER A 738 0.46 -14.73 -33.45
C SER A 738 1.02 -15.48 -34.68
N GLN A 739 2.25 -15.97 -34.61
CA GLN A 739 2.84 -16.78 -35.66
C GLN A 739 2.15 -18.13 -35.78
N ALA A 740 1.97 -18.86 -34.67
CA ALA A 740 1.35 -20.18 -34.65
C ALA A 740 -0.08 -20.16 -35.24
N LEU A 741 -0.89 -19.17 -34.86
CA LEU A 741 -2.24 -19.01 -35.39
C LEU A 741 -2.26 -18.64 -36.88
N ARG A 742 -1.26 -17.90 -37.37
CA ARG A 742 -1.14 -17.56 -38.81
C ARG A 742 -0.71 -18.77 -39.65
N THR A 743 0.25 -19.56 -39.17
CA THR A 743 0.75 -20.73 -39.92
C THR A 743 -0.13 -21.96 -39.73
N GLY A 744 -0.99 -21.98 -38.72
CA GLY A 744 -1.78 -23.14 -38.32
C GLY A 744 -0.96 -24.24 -37.64
N GLY A 745 0.30 -23.95 -37.27
CA GLY A 745 1.21 -24.89 -36.60
C GLY A 745 1.19 -24.78 -35.07
N GLY A 746 2.02 -25.59 -34.42
CA GLY A 746 2.31 -25.49 -32.99
C GLY A 746 3.12 -24.23 -32.65
N PRO A 747 2.92 -23.61 -31.47
CA PRO A 747 3.78 -22.52 -31.02
C PRO A 747 5.19 -23.01 -30.69
N ASN A 748 6.18 -22.13 -30.80
CA ASN A 748 7.53 -22.42 -30.31
C ASN A 748 7.50 -22.64 -28.78
N VAL A 749 8.34 -23.55 -28.31
CA VAL A 749 8.50 -23.89 -26.89
C VAL A 749 9.25 -22.81 -26.12
N SER A 750 9.19 -22.84 -24.78
CA SER A 750 9.97 -21.94 -23.94
C SER A 750 11.48 -22.17 -24.07
N ASP A 751 12.26 -21.14 -23.78
CA ASP A 751 13.72 -21.22 -23.72
C ASP A 751 14.22 -21.70 -22.34
N ALA A 752 13.39 -21.51 -21.30
CA ALA A 752 13.66 -22.05 -19.97
C ALA A 752 12.40 -22.10 -19.10
N TYR A 753 12.33 -23.09 -18.23
CA TYR A 753 11.49 -23.07 -17.04
C TYR A 753 12.11 -22.22 -15.92
N THR A 754 11.28 -21.70 -15.03
CA THR A 754 11.67 -20.76 -13.97
C THR A 754 11.01 -21.06 -12.63
N PHE A 755 11.73 -20.79 -11.54
CA PHE A 755 11.14 -20.65 -10.21
C PHE A 755 11.10 -19.17 -9.84
N ASN A 756 9.90 -18.63 -9.60
CA ASN A 756 9.69 -17.21 -9.31
C ASN A 756 10.35 -16.28 -10.36
N GLY A 757 10.26 -16.64 -11.64
CA GLY A 757 10.84 -15.90 -12.75
C GLY A 757 12.37 -16.00 -12.90
N LEU A 758 13.02 -16.95 -12.20
CA LEU A 758 14.46 -17.22 -12.24
C LEU A 758 14.74 -18.62 -12.84
N PRO A 759 15.51 -18.73 -13.96
CA PRO A 759 15.80 -20.03 -14.60
C PRO A 759 16.72 -20.96 -13.78
N GLY A 760 17.58 -20.41 -12.94
CA GLY A 760 18.50 -21.19 -12.14
C GLY A 760 19.76 -21.65 -12.87
N PRO A 761 20.58 -22.47 -12.19
CA PRO A 761 21.98 -22.68 -12.56
C PRO A 761 22.19 -23.70 -13.68
N LEU A 762 21.13 -24.38 -14.14
CA LEU A 762 21.22 -25.39 -15.20
C LEU A 762 21.18 -24.79 -16.61
N TYR A 763 20.89 -23.49 -16.73
CA TYR A 763 20.87 -22.79 -18.01
C TYR A 763 22.08 -21.88 -18.16
N ASN A 764 22.49 -21.69 -19.41
CA ASN A 764 23.55 -20.74 -19.76
C ASN A 764 23.15 -19.33 -19.32
N CYS A 765 24.13 -18.55 -18.85
CA CYS A 765 23.92 -17.19 -18.34
C CYS A 765 23.01 -17.03 -17.11
N SER A 766 22.59 -18.10 -16.42
CA SER A 766 21.62 -18.01 -15.32
C SER A 766 22.11 -18.50 -13.95
N SER A 767 23.41 -18.73 -13.79
CA SER A 767 23.98 -19.12 -12.49
C SER A 767 23.70 -18.11 -11.37
N LYS A 768 23.67 -16.81 -11.66
CA LYS A 768 23.30 -15.75 -10.71
C LYS A 768 21.78 -15.58 -10.54
N ASP A 769 21.00 -16.09 -11.48
CA ASP A 769 19.53 -16.04 -11.49
C ASP A 769 18.97 -17.34 -10.89
N THR A 770 19.41 -17.68 -9.67
CA THR A 770 18.98 -18.89 -8.97
C THR A 770 18.07 -18.53 -7.80
N PHE A 771 16.86 -19.11 -7.78
CA PHE A 771 15.98 -19.00 -6.62
C PHE A 771 16.55 -19.82 -5.45
N THR A 772 16.79 -19.15 -4.31
CA THR A 772 17.32 -19.79 -3.10
C THR A 772 16.34 -19.65 -1.94
N LEU A 773 15.83 -20.78 -1.44
CA LEU A 773 15.04 -20.90 -0.23
C LEU A 773 15.95 -21.12 0.98
N LYS A 774 16.14 -20.07 1.79
CA LYS A 774 16.91 -20.16 3.04
C LYS A 774 16.06 -20.68 4.18
N VAL A 775 16.53 -21.71 4.86
CA VAL A 775 15.82 -22.40 5.93
C VAL A 775 16.62 -22.51 7.23
N LYS A 776 15.93 -22.47 8.37
CA LYS A 776 16.53 -22.74 9.68
C LYS A 776 16.39 -24.22 10.06
N PRO A 777 17.37 -24.83 10.74
CA PRO A 777 17.25 -26.20 11.25
C PRO A 777 16.07 -26.38 12.21
N GLY A 778 15.43 -27.56 12.17
CA GLY A 778 14.35 -27.96 13.09
C GLY A 778 13.03 -27.20 12.93
N LYS A 779 12.86 -26.40 11.87
CA LYS A 779 11.68 -25.58 11.61
C LYS A 779 10.76 -26.20 10.56
N THR A 780 9.51 -25.74 10.55
CA THR A 780 8.49 -26.15 9.56
C THR A 780 8.11 -24.97 8.69
N TYR A 781 8.25 -25.13 7.37
CA TYR A 781 7.92 -24.12 6.37
C TYR A 781 6.66 -24.55 5.61
N LEU A 782 5.72 -23.63 5.38
CA LEU A 782 4.63 -23.82 4.43
C LEU A 782 5.08 -23.32 3.06
N LEU A 783 5.32 -24.25 2.14
CA LEU A 783 5.66 -23.93 0.76
C LEU A 783 4.37 -23.87 -0.05
N ARG A 784 4.12 -22.74 -0.69
CA ARG A 784 2.95 -22.46 -1.52
C ARG A 784 3.36 -22.62 -2.98
N VAL A 785 3.17 -23.81 -3.54
CA VAL A 785 3.62 -24.17 -4.89
C VAL A 785 2.50 -23.88 -5.88
N ILE A 786 2.82 -23.14 -6.94
CA ILE A 786 1.87 -22.68 -7.95
C ILE A 786 2.45 -23.01 -9.32
N ASN A 787 1.67 -23.66 -10.20
CA ASN A 787 2.05 -23.80 -11.60
C ASN A 787 1.38 -22.69 -12.42
N VAL A 788 2.20 -21.72 -12.85
CA VAL A 788 1.82 -20.57 -13.68
C VAL A 788 2.35 -20.69 -15.11
N ALA A 789 2.94 -21.82 -15.48
CA ALA A 789 3.39 -22.09 -16.85
C ALA A 789 2.21 -22.08 -17.82
N LEU A 790 2.50 -21.79 -19.09
CA LEU A 790 1.52 -21.75 -20.15
C LEU A 790 1.08 -23.14 -20.58
N ASN A 791 2.01 -24.09 -20.78
CA ASN A 791 1.70 -25.31 -21.55
C ASN A 791 2.16 -26.63 -20.90
N ASP A 792 2.82 -26.62 -19.74
CA ASP A 792 3.41 -27.84 -19.17
C ASP A 792 3.00 -28.13 -17.72
N GLU A 793 2.71 -29.41 -17.45
CA GLU A 793 2.57 -29.97 -16.10
C GLU A 793 3.95 -30.32 -15.54
N PHE A 794 4.19 -30.22 -14.23
CA PHE A 794 5.51 -30.48 -13.65
C PHE A 794 5.53 -31.55 -12.58
N PHE A 795 6.57 -32.39 -12.62
CA PHE A 795 7.10 -33.05 -11.44
C PHE A 795 7.97 -32.08 -10.66
N PHE A 796 7.72 -31.90 -9.36
CA PHE A 796 8.54 -31.06 -8.47
C PHE A 796 9.04 -31.83 -7.26
N SER A 797 10.33 -31.69 -6.91
CA SER A 797 10.91 -32.35 -5.74
C SER A 797 12.04 -31.55 -5.09
N ILE A 798 12.24 -31.76 -3.79
CA ILE A 798 13.34 -31.20 -3.01
C ILE A 798 14.23 -32.35 -2.52
N ALA A 799 15.52 -32.31 -2.86
CA ALA A 799 16.46 -33.39 -2.51
C ALA A 799 16.45 -33.68 -1.01
N ASN A 800 16.33 -34.95 -0.63
CA ASN A 800 16.38 -35.43 0.76
C ASN A 800 15.39 -34.77 1.72
N HIS A 801 14.27 -34.24 1.23
CA HIS A 801 13.19 -33.69 2.05
C HIS A 801 11.85 -34.28 1.62
N THR A 802 11.06 -34.74 2.60
CA THR A 802 9.69 -35.17 2.37
C THR A 802 8.74 -33.99 2.57
N LEU A 803 7.77 -33.86 1.67
CA LEU A 803 6.76 -32.81 1.66
C LEU A 803 5.45 -33.40 2.19
N THR A 804 4.77 -32.69 3.09
CA THR A 804 3.43 -33.08 3.55
C THR A 804 2.40 -32.18 2.91
N VAL A 805 1.62 -32.70 1.97
CA VAL A 805 0.55 -31.96 1.28
C VAL A 805 -0.58 -31.69 2.26
N VAL A 806 -1.08 -30.46 2.33
CA VAL A 806 -2.11 -30.04 3.29
C VAL A 806 -3.24 -29.20 2.69
N GLU A 807 -3.04 -28.66 1.49
CA GLU A 807 -4.04 -27.83 0.80
C GLU A 807 -3.82 -27.91 -0.71
N ALA A 808 -4.92 -27.86 -1.48
CA ALA A 808 -4.93 -27.72 -2.92
C ALA A 808 -6.03 -26.75 -3.34
N ASP A 809 -5.74 -25.82 -4.25
CA ASP A 809 -6.69 -24.88 -4.83
C ASP A 809 -7.51 -24.08 -3.80
N ALA A 810 -6.85 -23.65 -2.71
CA ALA A 810 -7.43 -22.97 -1.55
C ALA A 810 -8.49 -23.77 -0.79
N VAL A 811 -8.35 -25.11 -0.79
CA VAL A 811 -9.15 -26.04 0.01
C VAL A 811 -8.25 -27.03 0.76
N TYR A 812 -8.46 -27.17 2.07
CA TYR A 812 -7.71 -28.13 2.87
C TYR A 812 -7.97 -29.57 2.47
N VAL A 813 -6.91 -30.37 2.44
CA VAL A 813 -6.97 -31.80 2.11
C VAL A 813 -6.50 -32.64 3.29
N LYS A 814 -6.85 -33.93 3.29
CA LYS A 814 -6.31 -34.89 4.25
C LYS A 814 -4.79 -34.96 4.09
N PRO A 815 -3.99 -34.66 5.14
CA PRO A 815 -2.56 -34.58 4.98
C PRO A 815 -1.95 -35.90 4.54
N PHE A 816 -1.10 -35.87 3.51
CA PHE A 816 -0.34 -37.03 3.06
C PHE A 816 1.10 -36.65 2.68
N LYS A 817 2.02 -37.59 2.85
CA LYS A 817 3.44 -37.39 2.53
C LYS A 817 3.74 -37.74 1.07
N ALA A 818 4.57 -36.90 0.45
CA ALA A 818 5.07 -37.10 -0.90
C ALA A 818 6.53 -36.59 -1.00
N ASN A 819 7.35 -37.28 -1.78
CA ASN A 819 8.70 -36.79 -2.10
C ASN A 819 8.72 -36.00 -3.42
N ILE A 820 7.73 -36.23 -4.28
CA ILE A 820 7.57 -35.60 -5.59
C ILE A 820 6.11 -35.15 -5.68
N LEU A 821 5.90 -33.91 -6.09
CA LEU A 821 4.59 -33.33 -6.39
C LEU A 821 4.34 -33.37 -7.89
N VAL A 822 3.07 -33.45 -8.28
CA VAL A 822 2.61 -33.19 -9.65
C VAL A 822 1.69 -31.98 -9.62
N LEU A 823 1.96 -30.99 -10.46
CA LEU A 823 1.10 -29.81 -10.60
C LEU A 823 0.87 -29.49 -12.07
N SER A 824 -0.38 -29.41 -12.47
CA SER A 824 -0.79 -28.91 -13.78
C SER A 824 -0.92 -27.38 -13.79
N PRO A 825 -0.78 -26.69 -14.94
CA PRO A 825 -1.09 -25.27 -15.04
C PRO A 825 -2.47 -24.96 -14.45
N GLY A 826 -2.56 -23.87 -13.67
CA GLY A 826 -3.77 -23.52 -12.94
C GLY A 826 -3.89 -24.14 -11.55
N GLN A 827 -3.12 -25.18 -11.23
CA GLN A 827 -3.17 -25.79 -9.91
C GLN A 827 -2.26 -25.10 -8.90
N THR A 828 -2.72 -25.06 -7.65
CA THR A 828 -1.92 -24.69 -6.50
C THR A 828 -1.88 -25.84 -5.50
N THR A 829 -0.79 -25.96 -4.76
CA THR A 829 -0.65 -26.96 -3.71
C THR A 829 0.25 -26.43 -2.61
N ASN A 830 -0.25 -26.44 -1.38
CA ASN A 830 0.60 -26.13 -0.23
C ASN A 830 1.11 -27.38 0.44
N VAL A 831 2.39 -27.34 0.78
CA VAL A 831 3.09 -28.43 1.44
C VAL A 831 3.85 -27.94 2.66
N LEU A 832 3.83 -28.73 3.73
CA LEU A 832 4.71 -28.53 4.88
C LEU A 832 6.05 -29.20 4.61
N LEU A 833 7.11 -28.41 4.67
CA LEU A 833 8.49 -28.83 4.64
C LEU A 833 9.04 -28.77 6.07
N LYS A 834 9.34 -29.93 6.66
CA LYS A 834 10.06 -30.00 7.93
C LYS A 834 11.56 -30.09 7.66
N THR A 835 12.31 -29.11 8.16
CA THR A 835 13.76 -29.05 7.99
C THR A 835 14.46 -30.00 8.95
N LYS A 836 15.67 -30.43 8.58
CA LYS A 836 16.52 -31.29 9.40
C LYS A 836 16.86 -30.61 10.72
N PRO A 837 16.97 -31.36 11.83
CA PRO A 837 17.19 -30.78 13.15
C PRO A 837 18.53 -30.04 13.28
N ILE A 838 19.54 -30.45 12.50
CA ILE A 838 20.87 -29.88 12.47
C ILE A 838 21.16 -29.39 11.05
N ALA A 839 21.80 -28.23 10.90
CA ALA A 839 22.25 -27.70 9.61
C ALA A 839 23.29 -28.65 8.98
N PRO A 840 22.96 -29.36 7.88
CA PRO A 840 23.92 -30.21 7.21
C PRO A 840 24.92 -29.33 6.43
N ASN A 841 26.18 -29.78 6.30
CA ASN A 841 27.17 -29.14 5.43
C ASN A 841 26.93 -29.52 3.94
N ALA A 842 25.71 -29.29 3.46
CA ALA A 842 25.27 -29.68 2.13
C ALA A 842 24.20 -28.71 1.61
N THR A 843 24.12 -28.61 0.28
CA THR A 843 23.11 -27.82 -0.43
C THR A 843 22.15 -28.77 -1.14
N PHE A 844 20.85 -28.47 -1.11
CA PHE A 844 19.82 -29.35 -1.69
C PHE A 844 19.19 -28.67 -2.90
N PHE A 845 19.14 -29.35 -4.05
CA PHE A 845 18.37 -28.84 -5.18
C PHE A 845 16.88 -29.06 -5.01
N MET A 846 16.13 -28.03 -5.40
CA MET A 846 14.73 -28.12 -5.76
C MET A 846 14.67 -28.22 -7.27
N LEU A 847 14.10 -29.28 -7.83
CA LEU A 847 14.01 -29.48 -9.28
C LEU A 847 12.55 -29.52 -9.71
N ALA A 848 12.25 -28.92 -10.85
CA ALA A 848 11.03 -29.18 -11.59
C ALA A 848 11.33 -29.56 -13.05
N ARG A 849 10.64 -30.59 -13.53
CA ARG A 849 10.76 -31.12 -14.90
C ARG A 849 9.36 -31.41 -15.44
N PRO A 850 9.08 -31.18 -16.73
CA PRO A 850 7.75 -31.40 -17.27
C PRO A 850 7.35 -32.87 -17.21
N TYR A 851 6.03 -33.09 -17.14
CA TYR A 851 5.36 -34.32 -17.48
C TYR A 851 4.70 -34.10 -18.85
N PHE A 852 5.06 -34.93 -19.83
CA PHE A 852 4.62 -34.79 -21.20
C PHE A 852 4.45 -36.16 -21.86
N VAL A 853 3.31 -36.34 -22.53
CA VAL A 853 2.91 -37.59 -23.21
C VAL A 853 2.37 -37.36 -24.62
N GLY A 854 2.15 -36.10 -25.01
CA GLY A 854 1.66 -35.75 -26.34
C GLY A 854 2.70 -35.99 -27.44
N GLU A 855 2.27 -35.84 -28.70
CA GLU A 855 3.15 -35.99 -29.87
C GLU A 855 3.78 -34.65 -30.33
N GLY A 856 3.45 -33.54 -29.66
CA GLY A 856 3.94 -32.20 -29.96
C GLY A 856 5.36 -31.91 -29.44
N THR A 857 5.88 -30.73 -29.78
CA THR A 857 7.13 -30.20 -29.21
C THR A 857 6.88 -29.56 -27.85
N PHE A 858 7.77 -29.81 -26.89
CA PHE A 858 7.77 -29.22 -25.55
C PHE A 858 9.20 -28.83 -25.13
N ASP A 859 9.33 -28.00 -24.10
CA ASP A 859 10.63 -27.66 -23.52
C ASP A 859 11.14 -28.83 -22.67
N ASN A 860 12.17 -29.55 -23.14
CA ASN A 860 12.70 -30.74 -22.43
C ASN A 860 13.80 -30.39 -21.41
N SER A 861 13.78 -29.19 -20.85
CA SER A 861 14.75 -28.77 -19.84
C SER A 861 14.29 -29.07 -18.40
N THR A 862 15.11 -28.71 -17.42
CA THR A 862 14.79 -28.88 -15.99
C THR A 862 15.23 -27.61 -15.27
N VAL A 863 14.31 -26.99 -14.54
CA VAL A 863 14.63 -25.83 -13.68
C VAL A 863 15.17 -26.29 -12.34
N ALA A 864 16.15 -25.56 -11.82
CA ALA A 864 16.73 -25.81 -10.52
C ALA A 864 16.73 -24.57 -9.61
N GLY A 865 16.24 -24.74 -8.39
CA GLY A 865 16.42 -23.83 -7.28
C GLY A 865 17.25 -24.47 -6.17
N ILE A 866 17.63 -23.69 -5.18
CA ILE A 866 18.47 -24.14 -4.06
C ILE A 866 17.69 -24.03 -2.75
N LEU A 867 17.70 -25.08 -1.95
CA LEU A 867 17.37 -25.02 -0.54
C LEU A 867 18.68 -25.02 0.27
N GLU A 868 18.87 -23.97 1.06
CA GLU A 868 20.08 -23.73 1.85
C GLU A 868 19.75 -23.57 3.34
N TYR A 869 20.51 -24.24 4.20
CA TYR A 869 20.40 -24.08 5.65
C TYR A 869 21.23 -22.89 6.14
N GLU A 870 20.63 -22.01 6.96
CA GLU A 870 21.35 -20.96 7.67
C GLU A 870 22.35 -21.59 8.67
N GLN A 871 23.59 -21.09 8.70
CA GLN A 871 24.63 -21.52 9.64
C GLN A 871 24.66 -20.58 10.86
N ASP A 872 24.87 -21.12 12.07
CA ASP A 872 25.04 -20.31 13.28
C ASP A 872 26.38 -19.56 13.25
N SER A 873 26.29 -18.23 13.41
CA SER A 873 27.43 -17.31 13.43
C SER A 873 28.32 -17.41 14.69
N SER A 874 28.02 -18.34 15.62
CA SER A 874 28.82 -18.61 16.81
C SER A 874 29.98 -19.60 16.58
N ILE A 875 30.10 -20.15 15.37
CA ILE A 875 31.24 -20.97 14.96
C ILE A 875 32.12 -20.10 14.07
N SER A 876 33.36 -19.84 14.51
CA SER A 876 34.35 -19.07 13.76
C SER A 876 34.49 -19.61 12.32
N PRO A 877 34.65 -18.72 11.32
CA PRO A 877 34.65 -19.13 9.92
C PRO A 877 35.96 -19.84 9.62
N SER A 878 36.00 -21.18 9.77
CA SER A 878 36.95 -21.98 9.02
C SER A 878 36.66 -21.73 7.54
N SER A 879 37.66 -21.26 6.82
CA SER A 879 37.71 -20.84 5.42
C SER A 879 37.41 -21.95 4.41
N VAL A 880 36.31 -22.69 4.58
CA VAL A 880 35.83 -23.61 3.55
C VAL A 880 34.97 -22.79 2.58
N SER A 881 35.61 -22.42 1.48
CA SER A 881 34.99 -21.90 0.27
C SER A 881 33.62 -22.56 -0.01
N ILE A 882 32.61 -21.75 -0.31
CA ILE A 882 31.25 -22.16 -0.74
C ILE A 882 31.31 -23.20 -1.89
N LYS A 883 32.44 -23.33 -2.59
CA LYS A 883 32.67 -24.30 -3.67
C LYS A 883 32.79 -25.78 -3.22
N ASN A 884 32.92 -26.09 -1.92
CA ASN A 884 33.17 -27.47 -1.44
C ASN A 884 31.99 -28.11 -0.66
N ARG A 885 30.77 -27.56 -0.68
CA ARG A 885 29.60 -28.22 -0.06
C ARG A 885 29.08 -29.34 -0.96
N LEU A 886 28.72 -30.48 -0.36
CA LEU A 886 28.09 -31.59 -1.08
C LEU A 886 26.73 -31.14 -1.64
N ILE A 887 26.47 -31.39 -2.93
CA ILE A 887 25.21 -31.02 -3.59
C ILE A 887 24.34 -32.26 -3.74
N PHE A 888 23.15 -32.25 -3.15
CA PHE A 888 22.16 -33.31 -3.33
C PHE A 888 21.15 -32.93 -4.41
N LYS A 889 20.90 -33.86 -5.35
CA LYS A 889 19.88 -33.73 -6.40
C LYS A 889 18.77 -34.76 -6.16
N PRO A 890 17.48 -34.39 -6.28
CA PRO A 890 16.40 -35.37 -6.24
C PRO A 890 16.34 -36.17 -7.56
N SER A 891 15.86 -37.40 -7.49
CA SER A 891 15.51 -38.19 -8.68
C SER A 891 14.06 -37.92 -9.06
N LEU A 892 13.81 -37.55 -10.33
CA LEU A 892 12.47 -37.26 -10.86
C LEU A 892 11.99 -38.41 -11.77
N PRO A 893 10.67 -38.65 -11.88
CA PRO A 893 10.09 -39.74 -12.70
C PRO A 893 10.29 -39.49 -14.19
N ALA A 894 10.19 -40.52 -15.03
CA ALA A 894 10.26 -40.35 -16.49
C ALA A 894 9.21 -39.34 -16.99
N LEU A 895 9.52 -38.60 -18.07
CA LEU A 895 8.67 -37.52 -18.60
C LEU A 895 7.25 -38.01 -18.92
N ASN A 896 7.11 -39.27 -19.35
CA ASN A 896 5.86 -39.90 -19.75
C ASN A 896 5.28 -40.85 -18.69
N ASP A 897 5.68 -40.73 -17.41
CA ASP A 897 5.22 -41.62 -16.33
C ASP A 897 3.78 -41.30 -15.87
N THR A 898 2.83 -41.60 -16.74
CA THR A 898 1.39 -41.41 -16.54
C THR A 898 0.88 -42.18 -15.32
N LYS A 899 1.47 -43.34 -15.04
CA LYS A 899 1.12 -44.16 -13.88
C LYS A 899 1.49 -43.46 -12.57
N PHE A 900 2.65 -42.81 -12.51
CA PHE A 900 3.04 -41.99 -11.36
C PHE A 900 2.04 -40.84 -11.14
N VAL A 901 1.69 -40.11 -12.21
CA VAL A 901 0.74 -39.00 -12.15
C VAL A 901 -0.61 -39.47 -11.61
N ALA A 902 -1.19 -40.53 -12.17
CA ALA A 902 -2.47 -41.07 -11.71
C ALA A 902 -2.44 -41.52 -10.24
N ASN A 903 -1.35 -42.17 -9.81
CA ASN A 903 -1.18 -42.61 -8.42
C ASN A 903 -1.01 -41.43 -7.45
N PHE A 904 -0.35 -40.35 -7.87
CA PHE A 904 -0.23 -39.13 -7.07
C PHE A 904 -1.59 -38.43 -6.94
N THR A 905 -2.30 -38.21 -8.05
CA THR A 905 -3.61 -37.54 -8.07
C THR A 905 -4.66 -38.26 -7.23
N ARG A 906 -4.65 -39.60 -7.18
CA ARG A 906 -5.55 -40.41 -6.31
C ARG A 906 -5.40 -40.16 -4.81
N LYS A 907 -4.30 -39.56 -4.36
CA LYS A 907 -4.06 -39.33 -2.92
C LYS A 907 -4.86 -38.15 -2.37
N PHE A 908 -5.29 -37.23 -3.22
CA PHE A 908 -6.03 -36.06 -2.79
C PHE A 908 -7.44 -36.44 -2.33
N ARG A 909 -7.76 -36.08 -1.09
CA ARG A 909 -9.08 -36.24 -0.47
C ARG A 909 -9.39 -34.99 0.32
N SER A 910 -10.63 -34.52 0.26
CA SER A 910 -11.07 -33.39 1.08
C SER A 910 -10.89 -33.71 2.56
N LEU A 911 -10.54 -32.70 3.37
CA LEU A 911 -10.33 -32.89 4.80
C LEU A 911 -11.55 -33.54 5.49
N ASN A 912 -12.76 -33.18 5.05
CA ASN A 912 -14.06 -33.71 5.47
C ASN A 912 -14.19 -33.85 7.00
N SER A 913 -14.11 -32.72 7.68
CA SER A 913 -14.23 -32.61 9.14
C SER A 913 -15.45 -31.77 9.53
N PRO A 914 -15.89 -31.76 10.80
CA PRO A 914 -17.04 -30.94 11.22
C PRO A 914 -16.87 -29.45 10.92
N LYS A 915 -15.63 -28.93 10.95
CA LYS A 915 -15.33 -27.52 10.60
C LYS A 915 -15.21 -27.32 9.08
N PHE A 916 -14.80 -28.35 8.35
CA PHE A 916 -14.50 -28.31 6.91
C PHE A 916 -15.18 -29.49 6.19
N PRO A 917 -16.52 -29.48 6.09
CA PRO A 917 -17.28 -30.60 5.53
C PRO A 917 -17.10 -30.69 4.01
N ALA A 918 -17.08 -31.92 3.48
CA ALA A 918 -17.15 -32.17 2.05
C ALA A 918 -18.63 -32.30 1.62
N ASN A 919 -19.23 -31.18 1.22
CA ASN A 919 -20.65 -31.10 0.81
C ASN A 919 -20.83 -31.54 -0.65
N VAL A 920 -20.59 -32.82 -0.93
CA VAL A 920 -20.73 -33.38 -2.27
C VAL A 920 -22.21 -33.47 -2.66
N PRO A 921 -22.63 -32.99 -3.85
CA PRO A 921 -23.98 -33.23 -4.35
C PRO A 921 -24.21 -34.72 -4.58
N LEU A 922 -25.04 -35.35 -3.75
CA LEU A 922 -25.38 -36.77 -3.87
C LEU A 922 -26.41 -37.01 -4.97
N PHE A 923 -27.40 -36.14 -5.04
CA PHE A 923 -28.38 -36.07 -6.13
C PHE A 923 -27.86 -35.16 -7.24
N VAL A 924 -28.14 -35.53 -8.49
CA VAL A 924 -27.67 -34.83 -9.69
C VAL A 924 -28.88 -34.55 -10.58
N ASP A 925 -29.10 -33.27 -10.90
CA ASP A 925 -30.18 -32.81 -11.77
C ASP A 925 -29.80 -32.94 -13.25
N LYS A 926 -28.53 -32.68 -13.58
CA LYS A 926 -28.02 -32.69 -14.95
C LYS A 926 -26.69 -33.43 -15.05
N LYS A 927 -26.61 -34.34 -16.03
CA LYS A 927 -25.40 -35.10 -16.37
C LYS A 927 -24.90 -34.68 -17.74
N PHE A 928 -23.61 -34.42 -17.84
CA PHE A 928 -22.94 -34.04 -19.08
C PHE A 928 -21.78 -34.98 -19.37
N PHE A 929 -21.55 -35.23 -20.65
CA PHE A 929 -20.42 -36.02 -21.14
C PHE A 929 -19.69 -35.19 -22.19
N PHE A 930 -18.51 -34.68 -21.84
CA PHE A 930 -17.72 -33.81 -22.71
C PHE A 930 -16.48 -34.54 -23.19
N THR A 931 -16.37 -34.75 -24.50
CA THR A 931 -15.07 -35.08 -25.11
C THR A 931 -14.23 -33.82 -25.13
N VAL A 932 -13.01 -33.90 -24.62
CA VAL A 932 -12.01 -32.83 -24.66
C VAL A 932 -10.81 -33.34 -25.44
N GLY A 933 -10.24 -32.50 -26.29
CA GLY A 933 -9.08 -32.91 -27.07
C GLY A 933 -8.76 -31.99 -28.22
N LEU A 934 -7.75 -32.40 -28.97
CA LEU A 934 -7.28 -31.71 -30.16
C LEU A 934 -8.13 -32.06 -31.37
N GLY A 935 -7.87 -31.34 -32.46
CA GLY A 935 -8.49 -31.55 -33.75
C GLY A 935 -7.80 -30.68 -34.80
N THR A 936 -8.40 -30.62 -35.99
CA THR A 936 -7.86 -29.86 -37.11
C THR A 936 -8.90 -28.94 -37.72
N ARG A 937 -8.42 -27.99 -38.51
CA ARG A 937 -9.25 -27.13 -39.35
C ARG A 937 -8.68 -27.06 -40.76
N PRO A 938 -9.54 -26.94 -41.79
CA PRO A 938 -9.06 -26.82 -43.15
C PRO A 938 -8.19 -25.57 -43.32
N CYS A 939 -7.08 -25.71 -44.05
CA CYS A 939 -6.22 -24.59 -44.38
C CYS A 939 -6.97 -23.59 -45.30
N PRO A 940 -6.80 -22.27 -45.11
CA PRO A 940 -7.38 -21.28 -46.01
C PRO A 940 -6.96 -21.52 -47.47
N LYS A 941 -7.84 -21.18 -48.42
CA LYS A 941 -7.52 -21.28 -49.85
C LYS A 941 -6.26 -20.45 -50.17
N ASN A 942 -5.39 -21.00 -51.02
CA ASN A 942 -4.11 -20.40 -51.44
C ASN A 942 -3.07 -20.18 -50.32
N HIS A 943 -3.17 -20.93 -49.21
CA HIS A 943 -2.19 -20.93 -48.14
C HIS A 943 -1.68 -22.37 -47.91
N THR A 944 -0.46 -22.48 -47.38
CA THR A 944 0.10 -23.74 -46.87
C THR A 944 0.14 -23.64 -45.36
N CYS A 945 -0.41 -24.65 -44.68
CA CYS A 945 -0.49 -24.68 -43.22
C CYS A 945 0.52 -25.69 -42.65
N GLN A 946 1.01 -25.41 -41.45
CA GLN A 946 2.06 -26.21 -40.81
C GLN A 946 1.51 -27.31 -39.88
N GLY A 947 0.20 -27.39 -39.68
CA GLY A 947 -0.42 -28.43 -38.87
C GLY A 947 -0.50 -29.79 -39.59
N PRO A 948 -1.03 -30.82 -38.89
CA PRO A 948 -1.04 -32.20 -39.38
C PRO A 948 -1.76 -32.32 -40.72
N GLY A 949 -1.16 -32.99 -41.70
CA GLY A 949 -1.78 -33.17 -43.03
C GLY A 949 -2.04 -31.88 -43.80
N ASN A 950 -1.21 -30.84 -43.62
CA ASN A 950 -1.37 -29.51 -44.22
C ASN A 950 -2.69 -28.81 -43.81
N THR A 951 -3.08 -29.01 -42.54
CA THR A 951 -4.24 -28.39 -41.90
C THR A 951 -3.79 -27.38 -40.84
N MET A 952 -4.73 -26.72 -40.17
CA MET A 952 -4.45 -25.90 -38.98
C MET A 952 -4.79 -26.69 -37.72
N PHE A 953 -3.96 -26.60 -36.67
CA PHE A 953 -4.33 -27.09 -35.35
C PHE A 953 -5.60 -26.41 -34.83
N ALA A 954 -6.42 -27.19 -34.15
CA ALA A 954 -7.60 -26.75 -33.44
C ALA A 954 -7.80 -27.62 -32.21
N ALA A 955 -8.69 -27.21 -31.33
CA ALA A 955 -9.09 -27.99 -30.16
C ALA A 955 -10.55 -27.69 -29.82
N SER A 956 -11.20 -28.61 -29.12
CA SER A 956 -12.66 -28.55 -28.95
C SER A 956 -13.19 -29.28 -27.74
N VAL A 957 -14.35 -28.82 -27.26
CA VAL A 957 -15.21 -29.56 -26.33
C VAL A 957 -16.41 -30.06 -27.12
N ASN A 958 -16.71 -31.37 -27.09
CA ASN A 958 -17.78 -31.99 -27.89
C ASN A 958 -17.74 -31.63 -29.39
N ASN A 959 -16.54 -31.61 -29.98
CA ASN A 959 -16.30 -31.27 -31.40
C ASN A 959 -16.65 -29.80 -31.77
N ILE A 960 -16.86 -28.94 -30.77
CA ILE A 960 -17.06 -27.49 -30.94
C ILE A 960 -15.80 -26.75 -30.49
N SER A 961 -15.11 -26.15 -31.46
CA SER A 961 -13.99 -25.25 -31.25
C SER A 961 -14.51 -23.84 -31.03
N PHE A 962 -14.35 -23.35 -29.81
CA PHE A 962 -14.96 -22.10 -29.39
C PHE A 962 -14.31 -20.90 -30.06
N THR A 963 -15.13 -19.95 -30.49
CA THR A 963 -14.68 -18.69 -31.07
C THR A 963 -15.07 -17.55 -30.14
N LEU A 964 -14.10 -16.72 -29.75
CA LEU A 964 -14.37 -15.55 -28.93
C LEU A 964 -15.20 -14.53 -29.73
N PRO A 965 -16.28 -13.98 -29.15
CA PRO A 965 -17.06 -12.92 -29.77
C PRO A 965 -16.33 -11.56 -29.68
N SER A 966 -16.86 -10.54 -30.35
CA SER A 966 -16.39 -9.15 -30.20
C SER A 966 -17.00 -8.40 -29.02
N THR A 967 -18.10 -8.92 -28.46
CA THR A 967 -18.79 -8.37 -27.30
C THR A 967 -18.79 -9.40 -26.18
N ALA A 968 -18.51 -8.98 -24.95
CA ALA A 968 -18.48 -9.89 -23.82
C ALA A 968 -19.80 -10.63 -23.63
N ILE A 969 -19.76 -11.96 -23.47
CA ILE A 969 -20.95 -12.82 -23.33
C ILE A 969 -21.80 -12.39 -22.12
N LEU A 970 -21.18 -12.06 -20.98
CA LEU A 970 -21.87 -11.57 -19.79
C LEU A 970 -22.60 -10.25 -20.04
N GLN A 971 -21.96 -9.33 -20.76
CA GLN A 971 -22.55 -8.06 -21.16
C GLN A 971 -23.74 -8.28 -22.10
N ALA A 972 -23.57 -9.10 -23.14
CA ALA A 972 -24.64 -9.44 -24.07
C ALA A 972 -25.81 -10.14 -23.36
N HIS A 973 -25.54 -11.02 -22.40
CA HIS A 973 -26.56 -11.66 -21.57
C HIS A 973 -27.32 -10.64 -20.71
N PHE A 974 -26.61 -9.85 -19.91
CA PHE A 974 -27.21 -8.93 -18.95
C PHE A 974 -28.11 -7.88 -19.62
N PHE A 975 -27.70 -7.37 -20.78
CA PHE A 975 -28.48 -6.39 -21.54
C PHE A 975 -29.50 -7.00 -22.53
N ASN A 976 -29.70 -8.32 -22.52
CA ASN A 976 -30.57 -9.04 -23.47
C ASN A 976 -30.22 -8.76 -24.95
N GLN A 977 -28.93 -8.68 -25.26
CA GLN A 977 -28.36 -8.44 -26.59
C GLN A 977 -27.55 -9.64 -27.09
N SER A 978 -28.07 -10.86 -26.92
CA SER A 978 -27.36 -12.10 -27.29
C SER A 978 -27.37 -12.40 -28.79
N THR A 979 -28.28 -11.80 -29.56
CA THR A 979 -28.43 -12.03 -31.01
C THR A 979 -27.13 -11.70 -31.74
N GLY A 980 -26.55 -12.68 -32.43
CA GLY A 980 -25.28 -12.52 -33.16
C GLY A 980 -24.02 -12.61 -32.29
N VAL A 981 -24.15 -12.77 -30.96
CA VAL A 981 -23.02 -12.93 -30.03
C VAL A 981 -22.81 -14.40 -29.67
N TYR A 982 -23.86 -15.10 -29.24
CA TYR A 982 -23.79 -16.51 -28.86
C TYR A 982 -25.15 -17.23 -28.99
N THR A 983 -25.12 -18.56 -29.04
CA THR A 983 -26.30 -19.43 -28.93
C THR A 983 -26.22 -20.30 -27.67
N THR A 984 -27.34 -20.89 -27.23
CA THR A 984 -27.42 -21.62 -25.94
C THR A 984 -27.61 -23.13 -26.08
N ASP A 985 -27.36 -23.67 -27.27
CA ASP A 985 -27.62 -25.05 -27.69
C ASP A 985 -26.37 -25.94 -27.62
N PHE A 986 -25.51 -25.71 -26.63
CA PHE A 986 -24.33 -26.56 -26.42
C PHE A 986 -24.77 -28.00 -26.10
N PRO A 987 -24.24 -29.03 -26.78
CA PRO A 987 -24.74 -30.39 -26.63
C PRO A 987 -24.28 -31.03 -25.33
N ASP A 988 -25.22 -31.68 -24.64
CA ASP A 988 -24.98 -32.37 -23.36
C ASP A 988 -23.99 -33.56 -23.49
N SER A 989 -23.86 -34.11 -24.70
CA SER A 989 -23.00 -35.22 -25.08
C SER A 989 -22.50 -35.07 -26.52
N PRO A 990 -21.38 -35.70 -26.92
CA PRO A 990 -20.87 -35.62 -28.29
C PRO A 990 -21.89 -36.18 -29.27
N LEU A 991 -22.20 -35.41 -30.31
CA LEU A 991 -23.21 -35.77 -31.31
C LEU A 991 -22.83 -37.01 -32.14
N LYS A 992 -21.54 -37.37 -32.18
CA LYS A 992 -21.01 -38.53 -32.89
C LYS A 992 -20.07 -39.31 -31.96
N PRO A 993 -20.60 -40.27 -31.19
CA PRO A 993 -19.78 -41.13 -30.35
C PRO A 993 -18.85 -42.01 -31.19
N PHE A 994 -17.66 -42.26 -30.67
CA PHE A 994 -16.69 -43.21 -31.22
C PHE A 994 -15.86 -43.81 -30.07
N ASP A 995 -14.95 -44.73 -30.38
CA ASP A 995 -13.96 -45.19 -29.41
C ASP A 995 -12.93 -44.07 -29.15
N TYR A 996 -13.17 -43.25 -28.11
CA TYR A 996 -12.43 -42.01 -27.88
C TYR A 996 -10.95 -42.24 -27.66
N THR A 997 -10.58 -43.30 -26.93
CA THR A 997 -9.18 -43.65 -26.64
C THR A 997 -8.58 -44.65 -27.63
N GLY A 998 -9.37 -45.17 -28.57
CA GLY A 998 -8.94 -46.12 -29.59
C GLY A 998 -8.49 -45.44 -30.89
N THR A 999 -8.94 -45.96 -32.02
CA THR A 999 -8.60 -45.38 -33.34
C THR A 999 -9.43 -44.12 -33.61
N PRO A 1000 -8.80 -42.97 -33.87
CA PRO A 1000 -9.53 -41.73 -34.13
C PRO A 1000 -10.30 -41.79 -35.46
N PRO A 1001 -11.38 -40.99 -35.61
CA PRO A 1001 -12.12 -40.91 -36.87
C PRO A 1001 -11.27 -40.35 -38.00
N ASN A 1002 -11.49 -40.83 -39.23
CA ASN A 1002 -10.78 -40.34 -40.43
C ASN A 1002 -10.91 -38.82 -40.63
N ASN A 1003 -12.05 -38.24 -40.24
CA ASN A 1003 -12.26 -36.81 -40.25
C ASN A 1003 -12.03 -36.23 -38.85
N MET A 1004 -10.95 -35.48 -38.70
CA MET A 1004 -10.56 -34.81 -37.46
C MET A 1004 -10.94 -33.32 -37.45
N PHE A 1005 -11.81 -32.87 -38.37
CA PHE A 1005 -12.23 -31.47 -38.42
C PHE A 1005 -13.25 -31.13 -37.34
N VAL A 1006 -12.98 -30.03 -36.63
CA VAL A 1006 -13.86 -29.49 -35.59
C VAL A 1006 -14.74 -28.37 -36.11
N THR A 1007 -15.92 -28.21 -35.50
CA THR A 1007 -16.89 -27.17 -35.88
C THR A 1007 -16.63 -25.90 -35.09
N ARG A 1008 -16.67 -24.71 -35.71
CA ARG A 1008 -16.52 -23.44 -34.98
C ARG A 1008 -17.86 -22.88 -34.52
N GLY A 1009 -17.90 -22.35 -33.31
CA GLY A 1009 -19.07 -21.61 -32.83
C GLY A 1009 -18.81 -20.91 -31.50
N THR A 1010 -19.69 -19.97 -31.16
CA THR A 1010 -19.76 -19.35 -29.83
C THR A 1010 -21.04 -19.87 -29.17
N ILE A 1011 -20.96 -21.07 -28.61
CA ILE A 1011 -22.11 -21.78 -28.06
C ILE A 1011 -21.90 -21.91 -26.55
N VAL A 1012 -22.87 -21.46 -25.76
CA VAL A 1012 -22.83 -21.48 -24.29
C VAL A 1012 -23.78 -22.54 -23.75
N LEU A 1013 -23.43 -23.15 -22.61
CA LEU A 1013 -24.31 -24.09 -21.94
C LEU A 1013 -25.11 -23.37 -20.86
N LYS A 1014 -26.43 -23.29 -21.04
CA LYS A 1014 -27.34 -22.58 -20.13
C LYS A 1014 -27.87 -23.49 -19.03
N LEU A 1015 -27.74 -23.05 -17.77
CA LEU A 1015 -28.24 -23.74 -16.58
C LEU A 1015 -29.14 -22.84 -15.72
N PRO A 1016 -30.24 -23.39 -15.15
CA PRO A 1016 -30.93 -22.74 -14.04
C PRO A 1016 -30.04 -22.62 -12.80
N PHE A 1017 -30.24 -21.57 -11.99
CA PHE A 1017 -29.63 -21.43 -10.68
C PHE A 1017 -29.91 -22.67 -9.79
N ASN A 1018 -28.94 -23.07 -8.99
CA ASN A 1018 -29.00 -24.18 -8.04
C ASN A 1018 -29.14 -25.59 -8.68
N THR A 1019 -28.81 -25.73 -9.96
CA THR A 1019 -28.76 -27.05 -10.63
C THR A 1019 -27.54 -27.83 -10.14
N SER A 1020 -27.74 -29.05 -9.64
CA SER A 1020 -26.65 -29.98 -9.34
C SER A 1020 -26.15 -30.68 -10.62
N VAL A 1021 -24.86 -30.60 -10.88
CA VAL A 1021 -24.23 -31.03 -12.14
C VAL A 1021 -23.24 -32.16 -11.87
N GLU A 1022 -23.31 -33.21 -12.69
CA GLU A 1022 -22.23 -34.19 -12.89
C GLU A 1022 -21.68 -34.01 -14.31
N LEU A 1023 -20.39 -33.75 -14.41
CA LEU A 1023 -19.70 -33.61 -15.69
C LEU A 1023 -18.60 -34.66 -15.78
N VAL A 1024 -18.68 -35.49 -16.82
CA VAL A 1024 -17.59 -36.39 -17.22
C VAL A 1024 -16.84 -35.73 -18.36
N MET A 1025 -15.54 -35.57 -18.20
CA MET A 1025 -14.63 -35.10 -19.24
C MET A 1025 -13.77 -36.27 -19.71
N GLN A 1026 -13.82 -36.55 -21.01
CA GLN A 1026 -13.19 -37.69 -21.67
C GLN A 1026 -12.12 -37.18 -22.64
N ASP A 1027 -10.85 -37.56 -22.43
CA ASP A 1027 -9.79 -37.33 -23.41
C ASP A 1027 -10.02 -38.19 -24.67
N THR A 1028 -9.53 -37.70 -25.81
CA THR A 1028 -9.61 -38.40 -27.09
C THR A 1028 -8.22 -38.59 -27.69
N ASN A 1029 -8.03 -39.67 -28.45
CA ASN A 1029 -6.80 -39.93 -29.19
C ASN A 1029 -6.73 -39.19 -30.55
N ILE A 1030 -7.53 -38.14 -30.73
CA ILE A 1030 -7.47 -37.30 -31.94
C ILE A 1030 -6.21 -36.45 -31.86
N LEU A 1031 -5.26 -36.71 -32.78
CA LEU A 1031 -3.89 -36.14 -32.76
C LEU A 1031 -3.05 -36.56 -31.53
N GLY A 1032 -3.32 -37.76 -31.01
CA GLY A 1032 -2.61 -38.33 -29.87
C GLY A 1032 -3.31 -38.03 -28.55
N THR A 1033 -3.21 -38.96 -27.60
CA THR A 1033 -3.74 -38.77 -26.24
C THR A 1033 -2.87 -37.79 -25.44
N GLU A 1034 -3.50 -36.92 -24.66
CA GLU A 1034 -2.79 -35.90 -23.88
C GLU A 1034 -3.51 -35.60 -22.57
N SER A 1035 -2.77 -35.17 -21.56
CA SER A 1035 -3.36 -34.65 -20.32
C SER A 1035 -3.91 -33.25 -20.58
N HIS A 1036 -5.11 -32.95 -20.10
CA HIS A 1036 -5.71 -31.62 -20.27
C HIS A 1036 -6.14 -31.04 -18.91
N PRO A 1037 -5.46 -30.01 -18.37
CA PRO A 1037 -5.89 -29.35 -17.14
C PRO A 1037 -7.12 -28.47 -17.38
N LEU A 1038 -8.31 -29.00 -17.16
CA LEU A 1038 -9.55 -28.25 -17.32
C LEU A 1038 -9.84 -27.42 -16.07
N HIS A 1039 -9.96 -26.12 -16.27
CA HIS A 1039 -10.31 -25.12 -15.26
C HIS A 1039 -11.74 -24.63 -15.48
N ILE A 1040 -12.50 -24.44 -14.40
CA ILE A 1040 -13.84 -23.82 -14.42
C ILE A 1040 -13.81 -22.57 -13.55
N HIS A 1041 -14.09 -21.42 -14.15
CA HIS A 1041 -14.21 -20.15 -13.45
C HIS A 1041 -15.43 -20.15 -12.53
N GLY A 1042 -15.39 -19.36 -11.45
CA GLY A 1042 -16.54 -19.16 -10.55
C GLY A 1042 -16.89 -20.35 -9.63
N TYR A 1043 -16.26 -21.51 -9.83
CA TYR A 1043 -16.57 -22.74 -9.11
C TYR A 1043 -15.31 -23.46 -8.64
N ASN A 1044 -15.42 -24.06 -7.45
CA ASN A 1044 -14.70 -25.27 -7.15
C ASN A 1044 -15.66 -26.45 -7.29
N PHE A 1045 -15.18 -27.59 -7.78
CA PHE A 1045 -15.94 -28.81 -8.01
C PHE A 1045 -15.28 -30.00 -7.29
N TYR A 1046 -16.08 -31.01 -6.97
CA TYR A 1046 -15.61 -32.26 -6.37
C TYR A 1046 -15.20 -33.24 -7.46
N VAL A 1047 -13.96 -33.75 -7.40
CA VAL A 1047 -13.48 -34.80 -8.30
C VAL A 1047 -13.91 -36.15 -7.73
N VAL A 1048 -15.02 -36.69 -8.25
CA VAL A 1048 -15.66 -37.90 -7.71
C VAL A 1048 -15.07 -39.19 -8.28
N GLY A 1049 -14.47 -39.16 -9.47
CA GLY A 1049 -13.84 -40.35 -10.05
C GLY A 1049 -12.95 -40.00 -11.24
N HIS A 1050 -12.04 -40.91 -11.57
CA HIS A 1050 -11.22 -40.84 -12.78
C HIS A 1050 -10.72 -42.22 -13.18
N GLY A 1051 -10.48 -42.40 -14.48
CA GLY A 1051 -10.07 -43.66 -15.06
C GLY A 1051 -9.27 -43.49 -16.34
N PHE A 1052 -8.87 -44.62 -16.92
CA PHE A 1052 -8.24 -44.71 -18.24
C PHE A 1052 -9.19 -45.44 -19.20
N GLY A 1053 -9.00 -45.22 -20.49
CA GLY A 1053 -9.92 -45.70 -21.53
C GLY A 1053 -11.16 -44.82 -21.66
N ASN A 1054 -12.19 -45.39 -22.25
CA ASN A 1054 -13.50 -44.75 -22.36
C ASN A 1054 -14.29 -44.93 -21.06
N TYR A 1055 -14.92 -43.86 -20.59
CA TYR A 1055 -15.85 -43.92 -19.47
C TYR A 1055 -17.06 -44.81 -19.77
N ASP A 1056 -17.39 -45.67 -18.81
CA ASP A 1056 -18.57 -46.53 -18.82
C ASP A 1056 -19.57 -46.05 -17.76
N SER A 1057 -20.68 -45.47 -18.23
CA SER A 1057 -21.74 -44.90 -17.38
C SER A 1057 -22.45 -45.93 -16.49
N ASN A 1058 -22.31 -47.24 -16.76
CA ASN A 1058 -22.92 -48.29 -15.95
C ASN A 1058 -21.97 -48.80 -14.86
N ASN A 1059 -20.66 -48.87 -15.15
CA ASN A 1059 -19.68 -49.54 -14.30
C ASN A 1059 -18.83 -48.57 -13.48
N ASP A 1060 -18.42 -47.44 -14.05
CA ASP A 1060 -17.50 -46.51 -13.39
C ASP A 1060 -18.09 -45.76 -12.19
N PRO A 1061 -19.37 -45.33 -12.18
CA PRO A 1061 -19.98 -44.65 -11.03
C PRO A 1061 -19.92 -45.46 -9.72
N GLY A 1062 -19.89 -46.79 -9.80
CA GLY A 1062 -19.74 -47.66 -8.63
C GLY A 1062 -18.44 -47.45 -7.86
N ASN A 1063 -17.41 -46.88 -8.51
CA ASN A 1063 -16.11 -46.59 -7.92
C ASN A 1063 -15.94 -45.12 -7.50
N PHE A 1064 -16.97 -44.28 -7.64
CA PHE A 1064 -16.88 -42.87 -7.30
C PHE A 1064 -16.72 -42.67 -5.78
N ASN A 1065 -15.88 -41.71 -5.40
CA ASN A 1065 -15.78 -41.24 -4.04
C ASN A 1065 -16.85 -40.18 -3.78
N TYR A 1066 -17.92 -40.55 -3.08
CA TYR A 1066 -18.96 -39.63 -2.62
C TYR A 1066 -18.78 -39.17 -1.16
N VAL A 1067 -17.74 -39.66 -0.48
CA VAL A 1067 -17.53 -39.41 0.95
C VAL A 1067 -16.63 -38.20 1.16
N ASP A 1068 -15.46 -38.18 0.53
CA ASP A 1068 -14.49 -37.10 0.67
C ASP A 1068 -13.67 -36.84 -0.62
N PRO A 1069 -14.31 -36.76 -1.80
CA PRO A 1069 -13.64 -36.38 -3.04
C PRO A 1069 -12.95 -35.03 -2.86
N VAL A 1070 -11.77 -34.85 -3.45
CA VAL A 1070 -11.07 -33.57 -3.38
C VAL A 1070 -11.88 -32.50 -4.11
N GLN A 1071 -11.99 -31.33 -3.49
CA GLN A 1071 -12.55 -30.15 -4.14
C GLN A 1071 -11.42 -29.33 -4.80
N ARG A 1072 -11.56 -29.01 -6.09
CA ARG A 1072 -10.56 -28.28 -6.90
C ARG A 1072 -11.22 -27.25 -7.81
N ASN A 1073 -10.45 -26.32 -8.35
CA ASN A 1073 -10.89 -25.46 -9.47
C ASN A 1073 -10.33 -25.91 -10.82
N THR A 1074 -9.26 -26.71 -10.80
CA THR A 1074 -8.56 -27.20 -12.01
C THR A 1074 -8.25 -28.69 -11.85
N VAL A 1075 -8.63 -29.49 -12.83
CA VAL A 1075 -8.35 -30.94 -12.83
C VAL A 1075 -7.79 -31.38 -14.18
N ALA A 1076 -6.70 -32.14 -14.14
CA ALA A 1076 -6.16 -32.79 -15.32
C ALA A 1076 -7.04 -33.98 -15.71
N VAL A 1077 -7.62 -33.92 -16.90
CA VAL A 1077 -8.20 -35.09 -17.56
C VAL A 1077 -7.02 -36.01 -17.91
N PRO A 1078 -6.99 -37.26 -17.41
CA PRO A 1078 -5.87 -38.16 -17.66
C PRO A 1078 -5.69 -38.41 -19.16
N SER A 1079 -4.45 -38.45 -19.62
CA SER A 1079 -4.12 -38.84 -20.99
C SER A 1079 -4.68 -40.23 -21.30
N GLY A 1080 -5.48 -40.33 -22.36
CA GLY A 1080 -6.20 -41.53 -22.75
C GLY A 1080 -7.20 -41.99 -21.70
N GLY A 1081 -7.85 -41.06 -21.00
CA GLY A 1081 -8.74 -41.38 -19.89
C GLY A 1081 -9.86 -40.36 -19.67
N TRP A 1082 -10.46 -40.44 -18.49
CA TRP A 1082 -11.61 -39.61 -18.13
C TRP A 1082 -11.58 -39.18 -16.67
N VAL A 1083 -12.30 -38.10 -16.37
CA VAL A 1083 -12.52 -37.60 -15.01
C VAL A 1083 -13.98 -37.17 -14.85
N ALA A 1084 -14.58 -37.52 -13.73
CA ALA A 1084 -15.93 -37.14 -13.35
C ALA A 1084 -15.89 -36.14 -12.20
N ILE A 1085 -16.59 -35.01 -12.37
CA ILE A 1085 -16.69 -33.95 -11.37
C ILE A 1085 -18.15 -33.65 -11.01
N ARG A 1086 -18.39 -33.14 -9.80
CA ARG A 1086 -19.70 -32.65 -9.37
C ARG A 1086 -19.62 -31.26 -8.74
N PHE A 1087 -20.57 -30.40 -9.06
CA PHE A 1087 -20.74 -29.09 -8.44
C PHE A 1087 -22.21 -28.65 -8.49
N VAL A 1088 -22.53 -27.55 -7.80
CA VAL A 1088 -23.85 -26.90 -7.87
C VAL A 1088 -23.68 -25.59 -8.61
N ALA A 1089 -24.52 -25.32 -9.60
CA ALA A 1089 -24.57 -24.05 -10.32
C ALA A 1089 -25.22 -22.94 -9.47
N ASP A 1090 -24.56 -22.59 -8.36
CA ASP A 1090 -25.03 -21.67 -7.31
C ASP A 1090 -24.54 -20.22 -7.49
N ASN A 1091 -23.95 -19.89 -8.63
CA ASN A 1091 -23.37 -18.58 -8.89
C ASN A 1091 -23.88 -18.02 -10.23
N PRO A 1092 -24.77 -17.02 -10.23
CA PRO A 1092 -25.35 -16.48 -11.46
C PRO A 1092 -24.31 -15.66 -12.23
N GLY A 1093 -24.29 -15.82 -13.55
CA GLY A 1093 -23.32 -15.17 -14.44
C GLY A 1093 -22.87 -16.06 -15.58
N VAL A 1094 -21.77 -15.66 -16.22
CA VAL A 1094 -21.13 -16.40 -17.30
C VAL A 1094 -19.76 -16.85 -16.83
N TRP A 1095 -19.52 -18.15 -16.86
CA TRP A 1095 -18.34 -18.78 -16.29
C TRP A 1095 -17.57 -19.54 -17.35
N PHE A 1096 -16.33 -19.14 -17.55
CA PHE A 1096 -15.46 -19.73 -18.55
C PHE A 1096 -14.98 -21.11 -18.09
N MET A 1097 -14.99 -22.09 -18.99
CA MET A 1097 -14.36 -23.39 -18.77
C MET A 1097 -13.39 -23.64 -19.92
N HIS A 1098 -12.13 -23.93 -19.60
CA HIS A 1098 -11.10 -24.08 -20.62
C HIS A 1098 -9.95 -24.95 -20.15
N CYS A 1099 -9.19 -25.48 -21.10
CA CYS A 1099 -7.90 -26.09 -20.80
C CYS A 1099 -6.91 -25.00 -20.37
N HIS A 1100 -6.11 -25.24 -19.33
CA HIS A 1100 -5.12 -24.28 -18.83
C HIS A 1100 -3.78 -24.37 -19.57
N PHE A 1101 -3.73 -25.14 -20.66
CA PHE A 1101 -2.71 -25.00 -21.69
C PHE A 1101 -3.06 -23.87 -22.66
N GLU A 1102 -2.24 -22.83 -22.70
CA GLU A 1102 -2.55 -21.61 -23.45
C GLU A 1102 -2.58 -21.84 -24.98
N ALA A 1103 -1.79 -22.79 -25.48
CA ALA A 1103 -1.89 -23.27 -26.85
C ALA A 1103 -3.30 -23.81 -27.15
N HIS A 1104 -3.88 -24.59 -26.24
CA HIS A 1104 -5.18 -25.22 -26.43
C HIS A 1104 -6.32 -24.21 -26.32
N VAL A 1105 -6.23 -23.24 -25.40
CA VAL A 1105 -7.15 -22.09 -25.36
C VAL A 1105 -7.14 -21.37 -26.69
N SER A 1106 -5.94 -21.08 -27.22
CA SER A 1106 -5.80 -20.38 -28.50
C SER A 1106 -6.37 -21.17 -29.68
N TRP A 1107 -6.39 -22.50 -29.59
CA TRP A 1107 -6.97 -23.41 -30.58
C TRP A 1107 -8.47 -23.68 -30.43
N GLY A 1108 -9.09 -23.23 -29.33
CA GLY A 1108 -10.54 -23.36 -29.12
C GLY A 1108 -10.99 -24.38 -28.07
N LEU A 1109 -10.08 -24.94 -27.25
CA LEU A 1109 -10.40 -25.86 -26.14
C LEU A 1109 -10.99 -25.12 -24.94
N MET A 1110 -12.13 -24.48 -25.18
CA MET A 1110 -12.82 -23.64 -24.22
C MET A 1110 -14.32 -23.64 -24.48
N MET A 1111 -15.10 -23.20 -23.50
CA MET A 1111 -16.56 -23.04 -23.56
C MET A 1111 -17.01 -22.09 -22.44
N ALA A 1112 -18.27 -21.66 -22.43
CA ALA A 1112 -18.81 -20.84 -21.35
C ALA A 1112 -20.15 -21.39 -20.80
N TRP A 1113 -20.25 -21.46 -19.47
CA TRP A 1113 -21.46 -21.81 -18.74
C TRP A 1113 -22.26 -20.52 -18.47
N LEU A 1114 -23.54 -20.51 -18.81
CA LEU A 1114 -24.45 -19.42 -18.49
C LEU A 1114 -25.38 -19.87 -17.38
N VAL A 1115 -25.15 -19.40 -16.15
CA VAL A 1115 -26.00 -19.71 -15.00
C VAL A 1115 -26.97 -18.57 -14.78
N MET A 1116 -28.25 -18.87 -14.89
CA MET A 1116 -29.33 -17.90 -14.75
C MET A 1116 -29.45 -17.39 -13.31
N ASP A 1117 -30.06 -16.22 -13.15
CA ASP A 1117 -30.47 -15.69 -11.86
C ASP A 1117 -31.45 -16.64 -11.14
N GLY A 1118 -31.28 -16.75 -9.82
CA GLY A 1118 -32.23 -17.40 -8.93
C GLY A 1118 -33.40 -16.50 -8.53
N LYS A 1119 -34.20 -16.99 -7.58
CA LYS A 1119 -35.43 -16.30 -7.14
C LYS A 1119 -35.14 -15.17 -6.15
N LEU A 1120 -34.16 -15.35 -5.27
CA LEU A 1120 -33.86 -14.42 -4.18
C LEU A 1120 -32.85 -13.33 -4.60
N PRO A 1121 -32.83 -12.15 -3.96
CA PRO A 1121 -31.91 -11.07 -4.31
C PRO A 1121 -30.43 -11.45 -4.23
N ASP A 1122 -30.05 -12.34 -3.31
CA ASP A 1122 -28.70 -12.88 -3.15
C ASP A 1122 -28.36 -14.01 -4.13
N GLN A 1123 -29.29 -14.39 -4.99
CA GLN A 1123 -29.12 -15.37 -6.07
C GLN A 1123 -29.07 -14.70 -7.45
N LYS A 1124 -28.89 -13.38 -7.49
CA LYS A 1124 -28.83 -12.59 -8.73
C LYS A 1124 -27.47 -11.97 -8.96
N LEU A 1125 -27.07 -11.92 -10.22
CA LEU A 1125 -25.89 -11.18 -10.66
C LEU A 1125 -26.05 -9.69 -10.31
N LEU A 1126 -24.98 -9.07 -9.81
CA LEU A 1126 -24.97 -7.63 -9.55
C LEU A 1126 -24.99 -6.83 -10.86
N PRO A 1127 -25.51 -5.58 -10.86
CA PRO A 1127 -25.40 -4.72 -12.03
C PRO A 1127 -23.93 -4.47 -12.40
N PRO A 1128 -23.63 -4.22 -13.69
CA PRO A 1128 -22.27 -3.95 -14.14
C PRO A 1128 -21.71 -2.70 -13.48
N PRO A 1129 -20.40 -2.67 -13.20
CA PRO A 1129 -19.74 -1.47 -12.68
C PRO A 1129 -19.74 -0.33 -13.72
N PHE A 1130 -19.73 0.91 -13.24
CA PHE A 1130 -19.84 2.09 -14.12
C PHE A 1130 -18.62 2.29 -15.04
N ASP A 1131 -17.48 1.73 -14.65
CA ASP A 1131 -16.21 1.76 -15.36
C ASP A 1131 -15.94 0.48 -16.16
N LEU A 1132 -16.97 -0.35 -16.39
CA LEU A 1132 -16.85 -1.55 -17.24
C LEU A 1132 -16.25 -1.19 -18.61
N PRO A 1133 -15.16 -1.86 -19.06
CA PRO A 1133 -14.53 -1.52 -20.33
C PRO A 1133 -15.47 -1.74 -21.50
N LYS A 1134 -15.46 -0.80 -22.44
CA LYS A 1134 -16.32 -0.86 -23.62
C LYS A 1134 -15.78 -1.87 -24.63
N CYS A 1135 -16.71 -2.65 -25.15
CA CYS A 1135 -16.64 -3.24 -26.49
C CYS A 1135 -17.07 -2.15 -27.50
#